data_AF-A0A661TT14-F1
#
_entry.id   AF-A0A661TT14-F1
#
_cell.length_a   1.000
_cell.length_b   1.000
_cell.length_c   1.000
_cell.angle_alpha   90.00
_cell.angle_beta   90.00
_cell.angle_gamma   90.00
#
_symmetry.space_group_name_H-M   'P 1'
#
loop_
_entity.id
_entity.type
_entity.pdbx_description
1 polymer ?
#
loop_
_entity_poly.entity_id
_entity_poly.type
_entity_poly.pdbx_seq_one_letter_code
_entity_poly.pdbx_strand_id
1 'polypeptide(L)'
;NLDYDQKQRRTSEGFAEFMRYFLTTDKASQKAPKFYKFFTETFLKEHPDLEKKILKLKEMLTIWQKQGAENRILAQIDWKGEHTKIGGVADKLQRAKDWILKNFHDEFYLIKKIEDQMGLKVGKNLRPTQSPFTMATYMKAKAGVIARTFVMEKAVDEYGNIVGKGLVEILKPIPNKKIKSFIVYGAAKRALNLAKRGIESGIDIEDAKYIVDKYKNDVWDKALEELTEWSGHLVNWITRAGGLTEKENQLIRDLNPVYLPFKRAFIDKIAVVKGAGGYVNRGEAIKRMKGSGRPILNPLEAMIAQTTELIAKAHKIRLAKLFADLAKREGVGGFITRIPPPVEARKINLKEVLKTLGYDLADVDINQIITVFFQGWQYKGKDNVFSIVEDGERVFYEVHPDLYRALSGVDMVKLPAVVRVLFAPFARMLRLGATGLRVAFALARNPFRDAFTYAVFSKRKISIPVFDTLKGSYKEITAKTGDLVWRFKHMGGALSGMIGLDRAATMAIYDEVLLEKLGKMGKVLKVIKHPVDATRNLFSFFELAPRSAELEAMYEKYRKEHPDWTEEDCFVQAFNDAQDVTINFTRSGYLAKRINEIAAFFNVSIRGPEKFYRSFRQNPARVIIRGILYITLPSILLYLKNRKKQWYKNLPPSYKYNNFFIESRDGKTIWRLPVPFELGIVFGSAPLAALDYLEKKDPDYIEGLAQLIKMQIPDPTPSLVKPIIDVKSNKDFLGRPIETEGMQYLYVTERKREYTTKLAASLSKELDRWGMKISPIQIDYLLNAYTGGWVRQLPIRPQRELADIPIIGELLLRTPEFPARQLNSYFSTYETLMQKKRTQIISREELKKLNKIKPFYTLWTRKYSPRLKRLRKKGDIEKLKEIYKEITKDLKKYGFE
;
A
#
# COMPACT_ATOMS: atom_id res chain seq x y z
N ASN A 1 47.48 -19.00 14.67
CA ASN A 1 48.93 -19.28 14.73
C ASN A 1 49.54 -19.00 13.38
N LEU A 2 50.08 -17.79 13.22
CA LEU A 2 51.03 -17.52 12.14
C LEU A 2 52.37 -18.06 12.65
N ASP A 3 52.86 -19.07 11.94
CA ASP A 3 54.12 -19.76 12.20
C ASP A 3 55.27 -18.74 12.12
N TYR A 4 56.03 -18.58 13.21
CA TYR A 4 57.04 -17.53 13.36
C TYR A 4 58.43 -18.16 13.32
N ASP A 5 58.93 -18.41 12.12
CA ASP A 5 60.33 -18.78 11.91
C ASP A 5 61.13 -17.55 11.42
N GLN A 6 61.85 -16.91 12.33
CA GLN A 6 62.75 -15.79 12.04
C GLN A 6 63.84 -16.13 11.02
N LYS A 7 64.15 -17.42 10.79
CA LYS A 7 65.19 -17.84 9.85
C LYS A 7 64.73 -17.80 8.39
N GLN A 8 63.42 -17.79 8.12
CA GLN A 8 62.90 -17.95 6.75
C GLN A 8 62.81 -16.65 5.93
N ARG A 9 63.13 -15.48 6.49
CA ARG A 9 63.24 -14.17 5.79
C ARG A 9 62.10 -13.89 4.77
N ARG A 10 60.85 -14.18 5.13
CA ARG A 10 59.69 -13.95 4.26
C ARG A 10 59.33 -12.46 4.24
N THR A 11 59.77 -11.74 3.20
CA THR A 11 59.57 -10.29 3.03
C THR A 11 58.10 -9.85 3.01
N SER A 12 57.19 -10.69 2.50
CA SER A 12 55.74 -10.42 2.48
C SER A 12 55.11 -10.41 3.88
N GLU A 13 55.63 -11.22 4.81
CA GLU A 13 55.15 -11.28 6.20
C GLU A 13 55.71 -10.12 7.04
N GLY A 14 56.95 -9.70 6.76
CA GLY A 14 57.59 -8.56 7.42
C GLY A 14 56.90 -7.21 7.17
N PHE A 15 56.45 -6.96 5.94
CA PHE A 15 55.68 -5.75 5.62
C PHE A 15 54.29 -5.76 6.29
N ALA A 16 53.61 -6.91 6.31
CA ALA A 16 52.32 -7.04 6.97
C ALA A 16 52.41 -6.79 8.48
N GLU A 17 53.44 -7.32 9.15
CA GLU A 17 53.70 -7.05 10.56
C GLU A 17 54.10 -5.59 10.82
N PHE A 18 54.90 -4.99 9.95
CA PHE A 18 55.20 -3.56 10.02
C PHE A 18 53.91 -2.73 9.95
N MET A 19 53.05 -3.00 8.97
CA MET A 19 51.76 -2.31 8.82
C MET A 19 50.85 -2.56 10.03
N ARG A 20 50.85 -3.77 10.60
CA ARG A 20 50.13 -4.06 11.85
C ARG A 20 50.62 -3.16 12.97
N TYR A 21 51.93 -3.16 13.25
CA TYR A 21 52.51 -2.32 14.31
C TYR A 21 52.29 -0.83 14.07
N PHE A 22 52.42 -0.37 12.82
CA PHE A 22 52.29 1.03 12.40
C PHE A 22 50.86 1.56 12.56
N LEU A 23 49.87 0.72 12.27
CA LEU A 23 48.46 1.07 12.32
C LEU A 23 47.81 0.86 13.70
N THR A 24 48.38 0.02 14.57
CA THR A 24 47.67 -0.45 15.78
C THR A 24 48.35 -0.20 17.12
N THR A 25 49.68 -0.04 17.19
CA THR A 25 50.40 0.01 18.48
C THR A 25 51.54 1.03 18.55
N ASP A 26 51.80 1.75 17.45
CA ASP A 26 52.94 2.68 17.29
C ASP A 26 54.33 2.05 17.53
N LYS A 27 54.43 0.73 17.71
CA LYS A 27 55.69 0.00 17.90
C LYS A 27 56.50 -0.21 16.62
N ALA A 28 56.02 0.25 15.47
CA ALA A 28 56.69 0.08 14.19
C ALA A 28 58.07 0.77 14.15
N SER A 29 58.21 1.93 14.80
CA SER A 29 59.48 2.64 14.93
C SER A 29 60.50 1.88 15.79
N GLN A 30 60.03 1.07 16.75
CA GLN A 30 60.89 0.26 17.61
C GLN A 30 61.26 -1.08 16.97
N LYS A 31 60.31 -1.71 16.27
CA LYS A 31 60.47 -3.07 15.70
C LYS A 31 61.14 -3.05 14.32
N ALA A 32 61.00 -1.98 13.56
CA ALA A 32 61.63 -1.83 12.25
C ALA A 32 62.05 -0.37 12.00
N PRO A 33 63.00 0.19 12.78
CA PRO A 33 63.35 1.61 12.76
C PRO A 33 63.81 2.12 11.38
N LYS A 34 64.66 1.36 10.69
CA LYS A 34 65.17 1.71 9.35
C LYS A 34 64.03 1.77 8.32
N PHE A 35 63.14 0.78 8.35
CA PHE A 35 62.01 0.71 7.43
C PHE A 35 60.92 1.73 7.78
N TYR A 36 60.69 1.99 9.07
CA TYR A 36 59.80 3.06 9.53
C TYR A 36 60.22 4.40 8.95
N LYS A 37 61.51 4.75 9.09
CA LYS A 37 62.06 6.00 8.56
C LYS A 37 61.87 6.12 7.05
N PHE A 38 62.22 5.08 6.29
CA PHE A 38 61.96 5.03 4.85
C PHE A 38 60.47 5.18 4.52
N PHE A 39 59.60 4.44 5.22
CA PHE A 39 58.17 4.43 4.95
C PHE A 39 57.52 5.79 5.23
N THR A 40 57.84 6.44 6.35
CA THR A 40 57.22 7.71 6.74
C THR A 40 57.89 8.93 6.13
N GLU A 41 59.21 8.92 5.97
CA GLU A 41 59.95 10.12 5.53
C GLU A 41 60.24 10.16 4.03
N THR A 42 60.16 9.02 3.34
CA THR A 42 60.41 8.91 1.89
C THR A 42 59.15 8.44 1.17
N PHE A 43 58.73 7.18 1.38
CA PHE A 43 57.67 6.54 0.60
C PHE A 43 56.30 7.23 0.73
N LEU A 44 55.86 7.57 1.95
CA LEU A 44 54.58 8.25 2.13
C LEU A 44 54.59 9.68 1.58
N LYS A 45 55.73 10.40 1.68
CA LYS A 45 55.86 11.75 1.12
C LYS A 45 55.83 11.76 -0.42
N GLU A 46 56.37 10.73 -1.05
CA GLU A 46 56.29 10.53 -2.51
C GLU A 46 54.89 10.09 -2.97
N HIS A 47 54.03 9.66 -2.03
CA HIS A 47 52.67 9.19 -2.30
C HIS A 47 51.61 9.84 -1.38
N PRO A 48 51.35 11.17 -1.50
CA PRO A 48 50.51 11.92 -0.56
C PRO A 48 49.04 11.44 -0.49
N ASP A 49 48.50 10.93 -1.61
CA ASP A 49 47.16 10.33 -1.62
C ASP A 49 47.10 9.03 -0.79
N LEU A 50 48.19 8.24 -0.80
CA LEU A 50 48.31 7.02 -0.04
C LEU A 50 48.54 7.33 1.44
N GLU A 51 49.39 8.32 1.75
CA GLU A 51 49.62 8.83 3.10
C GLU A 51 48.29 9.26 3.74
N LYS A 52 47.50 10.09 3.04
CA LYS A 52 46.19 10.52 3.52
C LYS A 52 45.25 9.35 3.81
N LYS A 53 45.23 8.32 2.95
CA LYS A 53 44.42 7.11 3.15
C LYS A 53 44.90 6.27 4.33
N ILE A 54 46.21 6.10 4.50
CA ILE A 54 46.83 5.31 5.58
C ILE A 54 46.67 6.03 6.92
N LEU A 55 46.86 7.34 6.98
CA LEU A 55 46.61 8.14 8.18
C LEU A 55 45.12 8.10 8.56
N LYS A 56 44.23 8.26 7.59
CA LYS A 56 42.79 8.09 7.82
C LYS A 56 42.45 6.68 8.31
N LEU A 57 43.09 5.64 7.76
CA LEU A 57 42.91 4.26 8.24
C LEU A 57 43.43 4.09 9.67
N LYS A 58 44.59 4.65 10.00
CA LYS A 58 45.18 4.65 11.35
C LYS A 58 44.29 5.40 12.35
N GLU A 59 43.75 6.55 11.96
CA GLU A 59 42.78 7.31 12.75
C GLU A 59 41.51 6.49 12.97
N MET A 60 40.94 5.88 11.92
CA MET A 60 39.77 5.00 12.02
C MET A 60 40.02 3.80 12.93
N LEU A 61 41.20 3.16 12.85
CA LEU A 61 41.59 2.04 13.71
C LEU A 61 41.78 2.48 15.17
N THR A 62 42.41 3.63 15.39
CA THR A 62 42.59 4.21 16.73
C THR A 62 41.25 4.56 17.36
N ILE A 63 40.36 5.18 16.58
CA ILE A 63 38.98 5.47 16.98
C ILE A 63 38.24 4.17 17.31
N TRP A 64 38.34 3.14 16.46
CA TRP A 64 37.72 1.83 16.68
C TRP A 64 38.25 1.11 17.95
N GLN A 65 39.56 1.17 18.21
CA GLN A 65 40.17 0.60 19.41
C GLN A 65 39.71 1.31 20.69
N LYS A 66 39.64 2.65 20.68
CA LYS A 66 39.28 3.48 21.84
C LYS A 66 37.79 3.53 22.16
N GLN A 67 36.92 3.08 21.26
CA GLN A 67 35.46 3.15 21.41
C GLN A 67 34.87 2.15 22.43
N GLY A 68 35.61 1.10 22.82
CA GLY A 68 35.13 0.05 23.73
C GLY A 68 34.23 -0.99 23.04
N ALA A 69 34.14 -2.20 23.60
CA ALA A 69 33.51 -3.37 22.97
C ALA A 69 32.05 -3.12 22.52
N GLU A 70 31.25 -2.41 23.33
CA GLU A 70 29.85 -2.12 23.00
C GLU A 70 29.73 -1.24 21.75
N ASN A 71 30.54 -0.18 21.65
CA ASN A 71 30.50 0.72 20.50
C ASN A 71 31.08 0.07 19.25
N ARG A 72 32.05 -0.85 19.38
CA ARG A 72 32.55 -1.65 18.26
C ARG A 72 31.46 -2.55 17.67
N ILE A 73 30.69 -3.23 18.51
CA ILE A 73 29.54 -4.03 18.03
C ILE A 73 28.44 -3.10 17.47
N LEU A 74 28.18 -1.95 18.11
CA LEU A 74 27.22 -0.96 17.59
C LEU A 74 27.61 -0.43 16.20
N ALA A 75 28.90 -0.22 15.94
CA ALA A 75 29.42 0.23 14.64
C ALA A 75 29.32 -0.85 13.55
N GLN A 76 29.27 -2.13 13.93
CA GLN A 76 28.97 -3.25 13.02
C GLN A 76 27.47 -3.39 12.71
N ILE A 77 26.61 -2.59 13.33
CA ILE A 77 25.16 -2.58 13.09
C ILE A 77 24.78 -1.29 12.36
N ASP A 78 24.11 -1.39 11.20
CA ASP A 78 23.58 -0.21 10.49
C ASP A 78 22.27 0.27 11.13
N TRP A 79 22.30 1.47 11.72
CA TRP A 79 21.19 2.10 12.44
C TRP A 79 20.46 3.19 11.66
N LYS A 80 21.03 3.71 10.57
CA LYS A 80 20.55 4.94 9.91
C LYS A 80 20.35 4.78 8.40
N GLY A 81 20.63 3.61 7.84
CA GLY A 81 20.55 3.38 6.39
C GLY A 81 21.51 4.28 5.61
N GLU A 82 22.57 4.78 6.25
CA GLU A 82 23.54 5.73 5.67
C GLU A 82 24.24 5.16 4.43
N HIS A 83 24.25 3.81 4.30
CA HIS A 83 24.82 3.07 3.18
C HIS A 83 23.84 2.80 2.01
N THR A 84 22.68 3.47 1.94
CA THR A 84 21.63 3.17 0.93
C THR A 84 21.16 4.34 0.04
N LYS A 85 21.95 5.42 -0.09
CA LYS A 85 21.56 6.59 -0.89
C LYS A 85 21.61 6.33 -2.41
N ILE A 86 20.63 6.92 -3.12
CA ILE A 86 20.35 6.70 -4.55
C ILE A 86 20.95 7.84 -5.40
N GLY A 87 21.66 7.47 -6.48
CA GLY A 87 22.08 8.39 -7.55
C GLY A 87 21.37 8.13 -8.90
N GLY A 88 21.15 9.21 -9.65
CA GLY A 88 20.83 9.25 -11.09
C GLY A 88 19.38 8.93 -11.48
N VAL A 89 18.61 9.97 -11.84
CA VAL A 89 17.16 9.95 -12.12
C VAL A 89 16.82 9.91 -13.62
N ALA A 90 17.69 10.44 -14.49
CA ALA A 90 17.35 10.70 -15.90
C ALA A 90 17.21 9.44 -16.79
N ASP A 91 18.19 8.51 -16.80
CA ASP A 91 18.20 7.33 -17.71
C ASP A 91 17.25 6.18 -17.33
N LYS A 92 16.41 6.41 -16.32
CA LYS A 92 15.54 5.39 -15.71
C LYS A 92 14.06 5.67 -15.95
N LEU A 93 13.70 6.86 -16.43
CA LEU A 93 12.32 7.23 -16.76
C LEU A 93 11.85 6.60 -18.07
N GLN A 94 12.76 6.45 -19.05
CA GLN A 94 12.44 5.99 -20.40
C GLN A 94 12.10 4.47 -20.43
N ARG A 95 12.83 3.66 -19.65
CA ARG A 95 12.58 2.22 -19.48
C ARG A 95 11.27 1.87 -18.75
N ALA A 96 10.70 2.81 -18.00
CA ALA A 96 9.43 2.61 -17.28
C ALA A 96 8.22 2.69 -18.21
N LYS A 97 8.31 3.50 -19.28
CA LYS A 97 7.25 3.69 -20.28
C LYS A 97 7.09 2.44 -21.15
N ASP A 98 8.20 1.85 -21.61
CA ASP A 98 8.19 0.69 -22.51
C ASP A 98 7.78 -0.61 -21.82
N TRP A 99 7.88 -0.66 -20.49
CA TRP A 99 7.52 -1.82 -19.67
C TRP A 99 6.01 -1.92 -19.37
N ILE A 100 5.31 -0.78 -19.27
CA ILE A 100 3.86 -0.70 -19.00
C ILE A 100 3.03 -1.22 -20.17
N LEU A 101 3.56 -1.12 -21.40
CA LEU A 101 2.84 -1.45 -22.63
C LEU A 101 2.81 -2.96 -22.95
N LYS A 102 3.60 -3.81 -22.27
CA LYS A 102 3.82 -5.23 -22.67
C LYS A 102 3.10 -6.31 -21.86
N ASN A 103 2.35 -6.01 -20.78
CA ASN A 103 1.91 -7.06 -19.83
C ASN A 103 0.43 -6.96 -19.37
N PHE A 104 -0.51 -7.14 -20.29
CA PHE A 104 -1.96 -7.11 -20.03
C PHE A 104 -2.57 -8.53 -19.94
N HIS A 105 -2.48 -9.24 -18.81
CA HIS A 105 -3.37 -10.39 -18.51
C HIS A 105 -3.64 -10.56 -16.99
N ASP A 106 -4.79 -11.16 -16.65
CA ASP A 106 -5.34 -11.35 -15.30
C ASP A 106 -4.85 -12.67 -14.65
N GLU A 107 -4.25 -12.58 -13.47
CA GLU A 107 -3.46 -13.67 -12.85
C GLU A 107 -4.31 -14.73 -12.14
N PHE A 108 -5.50 -14.43 -11.62
CA PHE A 108 -6.29 -15.43 -10.85
C PHE A 108 -7.54 -15.95 -11.56
N TYR A 109 -7.88 -15.37 -12.72
CA TYR A 109 -8.90 -15.96 -13.59
C TYR A 109 -8.50 -17.37 -14.04
N LEU A 110 -7.21 -17.60 -14.29
CA LEU A 110 -6.70 -18.91 -14.69
C LEU A 110 -6.89 -19.97 -13.60
N ILE A 111 -6.59 -19.64 -12.32
CA ILE A 111 -6.80 -20.59 -11.21
C ILE A 111 -8.28 -21.00 -11.12
N LYS A 112 -9.17 -20.01 -11.18
CA LYS A 112 -10.61 -20.27 -11.13
C LYS A 112 -11.09 -21.08 -12.35
N LYS A 113 -10.60 -20.76 -13.55
CA LYS A 113 -10.94 -21.46 -14.78
C LYS A 113 -10.54 -22.95 -14.70
N ILE A 114 -9.37 -23.24 -14.13
CA ILE A 114 -8.90 -24.62 -13.90
C ILE A 114 -9.87 -25.36 -12.96
N GLU A 115 -10.25 -24.77 -11.82
CA GLU A 115 -11.25 -25.37 -10.92
C GLU A 115 -12.59 -25.60 -11.61
N ASP A 116 -13.10 -24.58 -12.33
CA ASP A 116 -14.38 -24.65 -13.05
C ASP A 116 -14.34 -25.75 -14.15
N GLN A 117 -13.23 -25.89 -14.89
CA GLN A 117 -13.02 -26.93 -15.91
C GLN A 117 -12.98 -28.34 -15.31
N MET A 118 -12.51 -28.48 -14.08
CA MET A 118 -12.51 -29.74 -13.32
C MET A 118 -13.84 -30.02 -12.62
N GLY A 119 -14.85 -29.16 -12.81
CA GLY A 119 -16.14 -29.27 -12.12
C GLY A 119 -16.05 -29.04 -10.61
N LEU A 120 -14.95 -28.47 -10.11
CA LEU A 120 -14.72 -28.22 -8.68
C LEU A 120 -15.48 -26.96 -8.23
N LYS A 121 -16.36 -27.14 -7.25
CA LYS A 121 -17.21 -26.09 -6.69
C LYS A 121 -17.16 -26.16 -5.18
N VAL A 122 -16.67 -25.08 -4.56
CA VAL A 122 -16.65 -24.92 -3.10
C VAL A 122 -18.05 -25.11 -2.54
N GLY A 123 -18.18 -25.97 -1.53
CA GLY A 123 -19.46 -26.33 -0.90
C GLY A 123 -20.33 -27.30 -1.67
N LYS A 124 -19.82 -27.89 -2.75
CA LYS A 124 -20.42 -29.09 -3.39
C LYS A 124 -19.48 -30.29 -3.31
N ASN A 125 -18.29 -30.17 -3.90
CA ASN A 125 -17.32 -31.27 -4.04
C ASN A 125 -15.89 -30.86 -3.66
N LEU A 126 -15.72 -29.68 -3.04
CA LEU A 126 -14.44 -29.17 -2.57
C LEU A 126 -14.64 -28.32 -1.31
N ARG A 127 -13.80 -28.51 -0.29
CA ARG A 127 -13.80 -27.68 0.91
C ARG A 127 -13.09 -26.33 0.66
N PRO A 128 -13.48 -25.24 1.34
CA PRO A 128 -12.84 -23.93 1.18
C PRO A 128 -11.30 -23.93 1.33
N THR A 129 -10.76 -24.61 2.34
CA THR A 129 -9.31 -24.67 2.59
C THR A 129 -8.54 -25.56 1.60
N GLN A 130 -9.27 -26.36 0.81
CA GLN A 130 -8.73 -27.22 -0.25
C GLN A 130 -8.77 -26.56 -1.63
N SER A 131 -9.46 -25.43 -1.79
CA SER A 131 -9.52 -24.68 -3.06
C SER A 131 -8.34 -23.73 -3.23
N PRO A 132 -7.46 -23.93 -4.24
CA PRO A 132 -6.42 -22.96 -4.55
C PRO A 132 -6.96 -21.56 -4.84
N PHE A 133 -8.10 -21.41 -5.54
CA PHE A 133 -8.67 -20.09 -5.80
C PHE A 133 -9.11 -19.37 -4.52
N THR A 134 -9.77 -20.11 -3.63
CA THR A 134 -10.30 -19.59 -2.37
C THR A 134 -9.16 -19.20 -1.44
N MET A 135 -8.15 -20.06 -1.32
CA MET A 135 -6.95 -19.78 -0.52
C MET A 135 -6.07 -18.68 -1.13
N ALA A 136 -5.97 -18.59 -2.46
CA ALA A 136 -5.25 -17.50 -3.12
C ALA A 136 -5.92 -16.16 -2.84
N THR A 137 -7.26 -16.10 -2.90
CA THR A 137 -8.03 -14.91 -2.51
C THR A 137 -7.83 -14.58 -1.03
N TYR A 138 -7.85 -15.60 -0.17
CA TYR A 138 -7.63 -15.47 1.27
C TYR A 138 -6.21 -15.01 1.63
N MET A 139 -5.18 -15.29 0.84
CA MET A 139 -3.79 -14.95 1.15
C MET A 139 -3.27 -13.68 0.44
N LYS A 140 -3.95 -13.24 -0.63
CA LYS A 140 -3.50 -12.16 -1.53
C LYS A 140 -3.20 -10.85 -0.78
N ALA A 141 -1.97 -10.37 -0.95
CA ALA A 141 -1.41 -9.12 -0.43
C ALA A 141 -1.40 -8.95 1.11
N LYS A 142 -1.62 -10.03 1.88
CA LYS A 142 -1.82 -9.95 3.34
C LYS A 142 -0.56 -10.13 4.18
N ALA A 143 0.52 -10.67 3.61
CA ALA A 143 1.75 -10.98 4.36
C ALA A 143 2.30 -9.80 5.18
N GLY A 144 2.25 -8.57 4.65
CA GLY A 144 2.72 -7.38 5.38
C GLY A 144 1.85 -7.01 6.58
N VAL A 145 0.51 -7.19 6.50
CA VAL A 145 -0.38 -6.90 7.63
C VAL A 145 -0.31 -7.99 8.69
N ILE A 146 -0.21 -9.25 8.28
CA ILE A 146 0.00 -10.37 9.22
C ILE A 146 1.34 -10.20 9.95
N ALA A 147 2.41 -9.81 9.22
CA ALA A 147 3.69 -9.49 9.85
C ALA A 147 3.57 -8.34 10.87
N ARG A 148 2.73 -7.33 10.58
CA ARG A 148 2.42 -6.28 11.55
C ARG A 148 1.69 -6.83 12.78
N THR A 149 0.76 -7.76 12.62
CA THR A 149 0.10 -8.44 13.74
C THR A 149 1.12 -9.18 14.62
N PHE A 150 2.03 -9.94 14.01
CA PHE A 150 3.14 -10.61 14.71
C PHE A 150 3.99 -9.64 15.52
N VAL A 151 4.21 -8.43 15.00
CA VAL A 151 5.05 -7.44 15.64
C VAL A 151 4.30 -6.66 16.73
N MET A 152 3.11 -6.17 16.42
CA MET A 152 2.41 -5.20 17.26
C MET A 152 1.46 -5.84 18.28
N GLU A 153 0.99 -7.06 18.03
CA GLU A 153 -0.12 -7.67 18.78
C GLU A 153 0.27 -9.06 19.30
N LYS A 154 0.12 -10.10 18.47
CA LYS A 154 0.33 -11.51 18.82
C LYS A 154 0.92 -12.27 17.63
N ALA A 155 1.73 -13.29 17.91
CA ALA A 155 2.08 -14.27 16.87
C ALA A 155 0.85 -15.14 16.58
N VAL A 156 0.54 -15.33 15.30
CA VAL A 156 -0.65 -16.05 14.85
C VAL A 156 -0.34 -17.12 13.80
N ASP A 157 -1.20 -18.12 13.66
CA ASP A 157 -1.13 -19.07 12.55
C ASP A 157 -1.77 -18.51 11.26
N GLU A 158 -1.83 -19.34 10.22
CA GLU A 158 -2.44 -19.05 8.92
C GLU A 158 -3.93 -18.70 8.96
N TYR A 159 -4.62 -18.92 10.08
CA TYR A 159 -6.04 -18.61 10.27
C TYR A 159 -6.27 -17.55 11.34
N GLY A 160 -5.21 -16.94 11.87
CA GLY A 160 -5.28 -15.91 12.89
C GLY A 160 -5.40 -16.44 14.32
N ASN A 161 -5.29 -17.75 14.56
CA ASN A 161 -5.26 -18.29 15.91
C ASN A 161 -3.96 -17.90 16.60
N ILE A 162 -4.03 -17.56 17.88
CA ILE A 162 -2.88 -17.07 18.64
C ILE A 162 -1.96 -18.26 18.95
N VAL A 163 -0.70 -18.14 18.56
CA VAL A 163 0.35 -19.15 18.84
C VAL A 163 1.42 -18.64 19.80
N GLY A 164 1.48 -17.32 20.05
CA GLY A 164 2.46 -16.73 20.95
C GLY A 164 2.35 -15.22 21.11
N LYS A 165 3.30 -14.65 21.85
CA LYS A 165 3.39 -13.20 22.12
C LYS A 165 3.76 -12.41 20.86
N GLY A 166 3.39 -11.13 20.81
CA GLY A 166 3.87 -10.20 19.78
C GLY A 166 5.23 -9.60 20.15
N LEU A 167 5.95 -9.05 19.18
CA LEU A 167 7.27 -8.43 19.40
C LEU A 167 7.22 -7.26 20.41
N VAL A 168 6.18 -6.42 20.38
CA VAL A 168 5.98 -5.32 21.34
C VAL A 168 5.87 -5.84 22.78
N GLU A 169 5.14 -6.94 22.98
CA GLU A 169 4.95 -7.56 24.29
C GLU A 169 6.27 -8.13 24.83
N ILE A 170 7.01 -8.84 23.98
CA ILE A 170 8.33 -9.42 24.32
C ILE A 170 9.34 -8.34 24.69
N LEU A 171 9.34 -7.21 23.98
CA LEU A 171 10.29 -6.12 24.21
C LEU A 171 9.87 -5.18 25.36
N LYS A 172 8.61 -5.23 25.82
CA LYS A 172 8.06 -4.32 26.83
C LYS A 172 8.89 -4.23 28.13
N PRO A 173 9.49 -5.32 28.66
CA PRO A 173 10.35 -5.27 29.84
C PRO A 173 11.67 -4.51 29.61
N ILE A 174 12.10 -4.31 28.37
CA ILE A 174 13.37 -3.66 28.03
C ILE A 174 13.14 -2.15 27.84
N PRO A 175 13.74 -1.26 28.66
CA PRO A 175 13.59 0.18 28.50
C PRO A 175 14.05 0.68 27.14
N ASN A 176 13.37 1.66 26.53
CA ASN A 176 13.74 2.19 25.21
C ASN A 176 15.19 2.69 25.13
N LYS A 177 15.70 3.30 26.21
CA LYS A 177 17.10 3.75 26.31
C LYS A 177 18.12 2.59 26.26
N LYS A 178 17.70 1.37 26.60
CA LYS A 178 18.53 0.16 26.66
C LYS A 178 18.31 -0.80 25.48
N ILE A 179 17.40 -0.50 24.55
CA ILE A 179 17.11 -1.38 23.40
C ILE A 179 18.35 -1.62 22.54
N LYS A 180 19.20 -0.61 22.34
CA LYS A 180 20.44 -0.79 21.58
C LYS A 180 21.39 -1.77 22.27
N SER A 181 21.59 -1.63 23.58
CA SER A 181 22.42 -2.54 24.37
C SER A 181 21.84 -3.97 24.41
N PHE A 182 20.51 -4.11 24.44
CA PHE A 182 19.84 -5.41 24.33
C PHE A 182 20.06 -6.09 22.97
N ILE A 183 19.96 -5.32 21.87
CA ILE A 183 20.28 -5.81 20.52
C ILE A 183 21.74 -6.28 20.44
N VAL A 184 22.66 -5.49 20.99
CA VAL A 184 24.10 -5.81 21.05
C VAL A 184 24.34 -7.09 21.85
N TYR A 185 23.66 -7.24 23.00
CA TYR A 185 23.71 -8.45 23.82
C TYR A 185 23.26 -9.70 23.06
N GLY A 186 22.11 -9.64 22.39
CA GLY A 186 21.62 -10.76 21.57
C GLY A 186 22.54 -11.06 20.38
N ALA A 187 23.09 -10.03 19.73
CA ALA A 187 24.04 -10.20 18.64
C ALA A 187 25.32 -10.89 19.12
N ALA A 188 25.83 -10.52 20.30
CA ALA A 188 26.99 -11.16 20.92
C ALA A 188 26.73 -12.64 21.24
N LYS A 189 25.60 -12.99 21.90
CA LYS A 189 25.24 -14.40 22.15
C LYS A 189 25.17 -15.22 20.87
N ARG A 190 24.60 -14.66 19.80
CA ARG A 190 24.54 -15.31 18.51
C ARG A 190 25.92 -15.46 17.86
N ALA A 191 26.78 -14.44 17.93
CA ALA A 191 28.15 -14.51 17.41
C ALA A 191 28.93 -15.66 18.06
N LEU A 192 28.83 -15.82 19.38
CA LEU A 192 29.44 -16.94 20.11
C LEU A 192 28.89 -18.31 19.66
N ASN A 193 27.58 -18.41 19.42
CA ASN A 193 26.98 -19.64 18.88
C ASN A 193 27.48 -19.96 17.46
N LEU A 194 27.61 -18.96 16.59
CA LEU A 194 28.12 -19.12 15.22
C LEU A 194 29.61 -19.51 15.21
N ALA A 195 30.40 -18.96 16.12
CA ALA A 195 31.82 -19.26 16.26
C ALA A 195 32.07 -20.74 16.59
N LYS A 196 31.24 -21.36 17.44
CA LYS A 196 31.29 -22.81 17.73
C LYS A 196 31.13 -23.69 16.49
N ARG A 197 30.54 -23.14 15.42
CA ARG A 197 30.30 -23.82 14.15
C ARG A 197 31.27 -23.38 13.04
N GLY A 198 32.30 -22.59 13.38
CA GLY A 198 33.26 -22.03 12.43
C GLY A 198 32.67 -20.99 11.47
N ILE A 199 31.56 -20.33 11.83
CA ILE A 199 30.88 -19.34 10.96
C ILE A 199 31.26 -17.92 11.37
N GLU A 200 31.96 -17.21 10.48
CA GLU A 200 32.37 -15.81 10.69
C GLU A 200 31.16 -14.86 10.83
N SER A 201 31.10 -14.11 11.93
CA SER A 201 29.97 -13.26 12.28
C SER A 201 30.20 -11.78 11.95
N GLY A 202 31.45 -11.34 11.88
CA GLY A 202 31.85 -9.92 11.79
C GLY A 202 31.93 -9.21 13.14
N ILE A 203 31.68 -9.93 14.24
CA ILE A 203 31.83 -9.48 15.62
C ILE A 203 33.02 -10.22 16.22
N ASP A 204 33.93 -9.49 16.85
CA ASP A 204 35.06 -10.05 17.57
C ASP A 204 34.59 -10.91 18.76
N ILE A 205 35.22 -12.07 18.94
CA ILE A 205 34.77 -13.08 19.91
C ILE A 205 35.03 -12.65 21.36
N GLU A 206 36.12 -11.93 21.62
CA GLU A 206 36.41 -11.42 22.96
C GLU A 206 35.49 -10.25 23.31
N ASP A 207 35.20 -9.37 22.35
CA ASP A 207 34.15 -8.35 22.50
C ASP A 207 32.78 -8.98 22.78
N ALA A 208 32.45 -10.08 22.08
CA ALA A 208 31.19 -10.78 22.29
C ALA A 208 31.11 -11.41 23.69
N LYS A 209 32.18 -12.05 24.18
CA LYS A 209 32.25 -12.58 25.56
C LYS A 209 32.07 -11.47 26.59
N TYR A 210 32.83 -10.38 26.47
CA TYR A 210 32.73 -9.23 27.37
C TYR A 210 31.30 -8.66 27.42
N ILE A 211 30.64 -8.51 26.26
CA ILE A 211 29.28 -7.99 26.18
C ILE A 211 28.26 -8.94 26.80
N VAL A 212 28.44 -10.25 26.61
CA VAL A 212 27.59 -11.24 27.26
C VAL A 212 27.76 -11.15 28.77
N ASP A 213 28.97 -11.13 29.29
CA ASP A 213 29.23 -11.05 30.74
C ASP A 213 28.73 -9.74 31.35
N LYS A 214 28.91 -8.61 30.65
CA LYS A 214 28.45 -7.28 31.09
C LYS A 214 26.93 -7.18 31.23
N TYR A 215 26.17 -7.81 30.34
CA TYR A 215 24.73 -7.60 30.22
C TYR A 215 23.88 -8.80 30.59
N LYS A 216 24.49 -9.96 30.91
CA LYS A 216 23.77 -11.17 31.30
C LYS A 216 22.84 -10.89 32.48
N ASN A 217 21.55 -11.13 32.27
CA ASN A 217 20.53 -11.09 33.30
C ASN A 217 19.28 -11.86 32.84
N ASP A 218 18.50 -12.35 33.79
CA ASP A 218 17.33 -13.20 33.54
C ASP A 218 16.27 -12.52 32.65
N VAL A 219 16.10 -11.20 32.78
CA VAL A 219 15.12 -10.45 31.98
C VAL A 219 15.52 -10.42 30.50
N TRP A 220 16.80 -10.20 30.21
CA TRP A 220 17.30 -10.13 28.83
C TRP A 220 17.43 -11.52 28.21
N ASP A 221 17.79 -12.52 29.01
CA ASP A 221 17.84 -13.92 28.56
C ASP A 221 16.45 -14.43 28.21
N LYS A 222 15.47 -14.22 29.10
CA LYS A 222 14.07 -14.56 28.81
C LYS A 222 13.54 -13.82 27.58
N ALA A 223 13.87 -12.53 27.42
CA ALA A 223 13.45 -11.78 26.24
C ALA A 223 14.08 -12.34 24.94
N LEU A 224 15.33 -12.80 24.97
CA LEU A 224 15.98 -13.45 23.81
C LEU A 224 15.41 -14.84 23.51
N GLU A 225 15.03 -15.61 24.54
CA GLU A 225 14.33 -16.88 24.39
C GLU A 225 12.96 -16.66 23.73
N GLU A 226 12.17 -15.72 24.24
CA GLU A 226 10.87 -15.36 23.66
C GLU A 226 10.99 -14.80 22.23
N LEU A 227 12.06 -14.04 21.91
CA LEU A 227 12.35 -13.60 20.53
C LEU A 227 12.71 -14.76 19.59
N THR A 228 13.43 -15.75 20.12
CA THR A 228 13.81 -16.95 19.38
C THR A 228 12.58 -17.80 19.11
N GLU A 229 11.73 -18.00 20.11
CA GLU A 229 10.43 -18.67 19.98
C GLU A 229 9.50 -17.95 18.99
N TRP A 230 9.44 -16.62 19.06
CA TRP A 230 8.69 -15.79 18.12
C TRP A 230 9.10 -16.03 16.67
N SER A 231 10.41 -16.16 16.42
CA SER A 231 10.94 -16.52 15.09
C SER A 231 10.61 -17.97 14.74
N GLY A 232 10.62 -18.86 15.72
CA GLY A 232 10.22 -20.26 15.59
C GLY A 232 8.78 -20.45 15.13
N HIS A 233 7.84 -19.60 15.55
CA HIS A 233 6.46 -19.67 15.03
C HIS A 233 6.38 -19.44 13.51
N LEU A 234 7.27 -18.63 12.94
CA LEU A 234 7.35 -18.43 11.48
C LEU A 234 7.93 -19.65 10.77
N VAL A 235 8.89 -20.34 11.39
CA VAL A 235 9.43 -21.61 10.89
C VAL A 235 8.33 -22.68 10.91
N ASN A 236 7.58 -22.78 12.02
CA ASN A 236 6.45 -23.71 12.13
C ASN A 236 5.38 -23.46 11.06
N TRP A 237 5.12 -22.20 10.71
CA TRP A 237 4.19 -21.87 9.62
C TRP A 237 4.75 -22.36 8.27
N ILE A 238 6.03 -22.12 7.97
CA ILE A 238 6.66 -22.68 6.76
C ILE A 238 6.55 -24.22 6.73
N THR A 239 6.75 -24.89 7.86
CA THR A 239 6.59 -26.35 7.99
C THR A 239 5.15 -26.78 7.68
N ARG A 240 4.14 -26.19 8.34
CA ARG A 240 2.71 -26.49 8.09
C ARG A 240 2.28 -26.20 6.65
N ALA A 241 2.86 -25.19 6.02
CA ALA A 241 2.62 -24.88 4.61
C ALA A 241 3.14 -25.97 3.66
N GLY A 242 4.07 -26.83 4.10
CA GLY A 242 4.74 -27.87 3.30
C GLY A 242 6.12 -27.45 2.80
N GLY A 243 6.75 -26.45 3.41
CA GLY A 243 8.04 -25.91 3.00
C GLY A 243 9.25 -26.60 3.63
N LEU A 244 9.05 -27.25 4.77
CA LEU A 244 10.07 -27.94 5.56
C LEU A 244 9.48 -29.22 6.13
N THR A 245 10.33 -30.22 6.36
CA THR A 245 9.99 -31.40 7.16
C THR A 245 10.09 -31.06 8.65
N GLU A 246 9.45 -31.86 9.51
CA GLU A 246 9.56 -31.65 10.95
C GLU A 246 11.01 -31.85 11.45
N LYS A 247 11.74 -32.78 10.85
CA LYS A 247 13.17 -33.00 11.14
C LYS A 247 14.02 -31.77 10.81
N GLU A 248 13.75 -31.11 9.67
CA GLU A 248 14.44 -29.87 9.30
C GLU A 248 14.05 -28.71 10.23
N ASN A 249 12.78 -28.61 10.63
CA ASN A 249 12.32 -27.62 11.60
C ASN A 249 13.07 -27.75 12.93
N GLN A 250 13.14 -28.97 13.46
CA GLN A 250 13.86 -29.25 14.71
C GLN A 250 15.36 -28.94 14.57
N LEU A 251 16.00 -29.40 13.49
CA LEU A 251 17.41 -29.10 13.24
C LEU A 251 17.69 -27.59 13.18
N ILE A 252 16.80 -26.80 12.58
CA ILE A 252 16.94 -25.34 12.53
C ILE A 252 16.89 -24.74 13.94
N ARG A 253 16.02 -25.26 14.81
CA ARG A 253 15.89 -24.82 16.21
C ARG A 253 17.14 -25.17 17.02
N ASP A 254 17.60 -26.42 16.91
CA ASP A 254 18.78 -26.91 17.64
C ASP A 254 20.05 -26.14 17.25
N LEU A 255 20.19 -25.80 15.97
CA LEU A 255 21.31 -25.01 15.45
C LEU A 255 21.25 -23.52 15.83
N ASN A 256 20.11 -23.02 16.31
CA ASN A 256 19.90 -21.60 16.61
C ASN A 256 19.20 -21.40 17.97
N PRO A 257 19.82 -21.79 19.10
CA PRO A 257 19.24 -21.62 20.43
C PRO A 257 19.04 -20.15 20.82
N VAL A 258 19.76 -19.22 20.17
CA VAL A 258 19.49 -17.78 20.21
C VAL A 258 19.43 -17.26 18.78
N TYR A 259 18.27 -16.76 18.36
CA TYR A 259 18.05 -16.31 16.99
C TYR A 259 17.89 -14.79 16.84
N LEU A 260 18.76 -14.19 16.03
CA LEU A 260 18.67 -12.82 15.50
C LEU A 260 19.20 -12.80 14.05
N PRO A 261 18.51 -12.19 13.08
CA PRO A 261 18.93 -12.23 11.68
C PRO A 261 20.16 -11.36 11.44
N PHE A 262 21.24 -11.98 10.97
CA PHE A 262 22.48 -11.29 10.57
C PHE A 262 22.44 -10.93 9.07
N LYS A 263 21.39 -10.21 8.65
CA LYS A 263 21.27 -9.71 7.27
C LYS A 263 22.34 -8.64 7.05
N ARG A 264 23.16 -8.76 6.00
CA ARG A 264 24.28 -7.83 5.74
C ARG A 264 23.83 -6.53 5.07
N ALA A 265 24.45 -5.41 5.44
CA ALA A 265 24.37 -4.15 4.71
C ALA A 265 25.30 -4.20 3.48
N PHE A 266 24.81 -3.77 2.31
CA PHE A 266 25.60 -3.70 1.08
C PHE A 266 25.82 -2.23 0.70
N ILE A 267 27.09 -1.81 0.65
CA ILE A 267 27.51 -0.42 0.46
C ILE A 267 27.55 -0.01 -1.03
N ASP A 268 27.85 -0.93 -1.96
CA ASP A 268 28.11 -0.60 -3.39
C ASP A 268 27.21 -1.27 -4.43
N LYS A 269 26.24 -2.05 -3.97
CA LYS A 269 25.13 -2.48 -4.83
C LYS A 269 23.91 -1.93 -4.15
N ILE A 270 23.17 -1.08 -4.87
CA ILE A 270 21.82 -0.66 -4.52
C ILE A 270 21.22 -1.85 -3.79
N ALA A 271 21.01 -1.70 -2.48
CA ALA A 271 20.27 -2.67 -1.70
C ALA A 271 18.83 -2.59 -2.21
N VAL A 272 18.65 -3.07 -3.43
CA VAL A 272 17.47 -3.78 -3.84
C VAL A 272 17.38 -4.83 -2.74
N VAL A 273 16.59 -4.53 -1.72
CA VAL A 273 15.78 -5.54 -1.08
C VAL A 273 15.14 -6.23 -2.27
N LYS A 274 15.80 -7.29 -2.77
CA LYS A 274 15.26 -8.21 -3.77
C LYS A 274 14.00 -8.66 -3.08
N GLY A 275 12.91 -8.00 -3.42
CA GLY A 275 11.65 -8.18 -2.73
C GLY A 275 11.27 -9.64 -2.78
N ALA A 276 10.33 -10.02 -1.94
CA ALA A 276 9.68 -11.32 -1.97
C ALA A 276 9.15 -11.74 -3.37
N GLY A 277 9.23 -10.90 -4.41
CA GLY A 277 9.10 -11.24 -5.82
C GLY A 277 10.21 -12.15 -6.38
N GLY A 278 10.96 -12.87 -5.55
CA GLY A 278 11.51 -14.13 -5.98
C GLY A 278 10.34 -15.05 -6.30
N TYR A 279 10.30 -15.53 -7.54
CA TYR A 279 9.45 -16.63 -7.95
C TYR A 279 9.56 -17.79 -6.95
N VAL A 280 8.57 -18.69 -6.92
CA VAL A 280 8.57 -19.92 -6.11
C VAL A 280 9.90 -20.71 -6.23
N ASN A 281 10.67 -20.42 -7.29
CA ASN A 281 11.94 -21.04 -7.68
C ASN A 281 13.23 -20.60 -6.96
N ARG A 282 13.24 -20.50 -5.63
CA ARG A 282 14.53 -20.55 -4.93
C ARG A 282 14.40 -21.54 -3.81
N GLY A 283 14.85 -22.77 -4.10
CA GLY A 283 14.76 -24.05 -3.37
C GLY A 283 15.14 -24.09 -1.89
N GLU A 284 15.09 -22.98 -1.17
CA GLU A 284 15.29 -22.91 0.27
C GLU A 284 14.24 -21.96 0.86
N ALA A 285 13.18 -22.52 1.46
CA ALA A 285 12.20 -21.75 2.22
C ALA A 285 12.89 -20.87 3.29
N ILE A 286 13.93 -21.44 3.90
CA ILE A 286 14.88 -20.80 4.82
C ILE A 286 16.30 -21.01 4.29
N LYS A 287 17.09 -19.94 4.22
CA LYS A 287 18.45 -19.98 3.66
C LYS A 287 19.49 -20.44 4.67
N ARG A 288 20.50 -21.19 4.21
CA ARG A 288 21.69 -21.50 5.03
C ARG A 288 22.49 -20.22 5.37
N MET A 289 22.91 -20.10 6.63
CA MET A 289 23.78 -19.02 7.09
C MET A 289 25.17 -19.14 6.44
N LYS A 290 25.70 -18.02 5.92
CA LYS A 290 27.07 -17.91 5.39
C LYS A 290 27.85 -16.87 6.20
N GLY A 291 29.11 -17.18 6.52
CA GLY A 291 29.97 -16.28 7.27
C GLY A 291 30.35 -15.02 6.47
N SER A 292 30.50 -13.89 7.16
CA SER A 292 30.96 -12.62 6.55
C SER A 292 31.39 -11.60 7.62
N GLY A 293 32.43 -10.83 7.33
CA GLY A 293 32.86 -9.68 8.15
C GLY A 293 32.15 -8.35 7.85
N ARG A 294 31.08 -8.34 7.03
CA ARG A 294 30.35 -7.11 6.70
C ARG A 294 29.43 -6.65 7.84
N PRO A 295 29.15 -5.34 7.97
CA PRO A 295 28.14 -4.87 8.91
C PRO A 295 26.79 -5.55 8.70
N ILE A 296 26.09 -5.81 9.80
CA ILE A 296 24.72 -6.33 9.81
C ILE A 296 23.71 -5.18 9.86
N LEU A 297 22.55 -5.36 9.28
CA LEU A 297 21.39 -4.49 9.50
C LEU A 297 20.94 -4.62 10.97
N ASN A 298 20.29 -3.59 11.50
CA ASN A 298 19.60 -3.67 12.80
C ASN A 298 18.79 -4.99 12.89
N PRO A 299 19.17 -5.92 13.80
CA PRO A 299 18.54 -7.23 13.88
C PRO A 299 17.02 -7.17 14.06
N LEU A 300 16.48 -6.22 14.82
CA LEU A 300 15.02 -6.10 15.00
C LEU A 300 14.31 -5.61 13.72
N GLU A 301 14.89 -4.65 12.99
CA GLU A 301 14.36 -4.24 11.69
C GLU A 301 14.44 -5.38 10.66
N ALA A 302 15.55 -6.10 10.67
CA ALA A 302 15.76 -7.27 9.82
C ALA A 302 14.79 -8.41 10.16
N MET A 303 14.42 -8.60 11.43
CA MET A 303 13.37 -9.54 11.87
C MET A 303 12.03 -9.15 11.28
N ILE A 304 11.60 -7.90 11.48
CA ILE A 304 10.32 -7.39 10.96
C ILE A 304 10.23 -7.58 9.43
N ALA A 305 11.30 -7.24 8.70
CA ALA A 305 11.36 -7.43 7.26
C ALA A 305 11.36 -8.92 6.86
N GLN A 306 12.04 -9.78 7.63
CA GLN A 306 12.06 -11.23 7.42
C GLN A 306 10.70 -11.86 7.67
N THR A 307 9.92 -11.41 8.65
CA THR A 307 8.57 -11.89 8.94
C THR A 307 7.66 -11.77 7.72
N THR A 308 7.66 -10.61 7.07
CA THR A 308 6.87 -10.41 5.84
C THR A 308 7.33 -11.35 4.72
N GLU A 309 8.65 -11.54 4.58
CA GLU A 309 9.23 -12.43 3.57
C GLU A 309 8.83 -13.90 3.80
N LEU A 310 8.90 -14.37 5.05
CA LEU A 310 8.58 -15.75 5.41
C LEU A 310 7.09 -16.04 5.30
N ILE A 311 6.20 -15.14 5.74
CA ILE A 311 4.75 -15.32 5.58
C ILE A 311 4.37 -15.35 4.09
N ALA A 312 4.94 -14.46 3.27
CA ALA A 312 4.74 -14.46 1.82
C ALA A 312 5.18 -15.78 1.17
N LYS A 313 6.33 -16.32 1.58
CA LYS A 313 6.79 -17.64 1.14
C LYS A 313 5.85 -18.76 1.60
N ALA A 314 5.43 -18.76 2.87
CA ALA A 314 4.51 -19.76 3.40
C ALA A 314 3.20 -19.79 2.62
N HIS A 315 2.63 -18.63 2.27
CA HIS A 315 1.44 -18.55 1.41
C HIS A 315 1.66 -19.19 0.03
N LYS A 316 2.79 -18.88 -0.62
CA LYS A 316 3.13 -19.45 -1.94
C LYS A 316 3.31 -20.96 -1.88
N ILE A 317 4.01 -21.45 -0.85
CA ILE A 317 4.24 -22.88 -0.63
C ILE A 317 2.91 -23.59 -0.37
N ARG A 318 2.03 -23.01 0.46
CA ARG A 318 0.70 -23.57 0.71
C ARG A 318 -0.12 -23.67 -0.58
N LEU A 319 -0.09 -22.64 -1.42
CA LEU A 319 -0.78 -22.69 -2.72
C LEU A 319 -0.18 -23.72 -3.66
N ALA A 320 1.15 -23.79 -3.74
CA ALA A 320 1.85 -24.80 -4.52
C ALA A 320 1.44 -26.23 -4.08
N LYS A 321 1.35 -26.46 -2.76
CA LYS A 321 0.83 -27.71 -2.18
C LYS A 321 -0.61 -28.00 -2.60
N LEU A 322 -1.51 -27.02 -2.50
CA LEU A 322 -2.90 -27.20 -2.95
C LEU A 322 -3.01 -27.54 -4.44
N PHE A 323 -2.16 -26.97 -5.29
CA PHE A 323 -2.10 -27.35 -6.70
C PHE A 323 -1.55 -28.75 -6.93
N ALA A 324 -0.53 -29.16 -6.17
CA ALA A 324 -0.01 -30.52 -6.23
C ALA A 324 -1.08 -31.55 -5.80
N ASP A 325 -1.86 -31.23 -4.75
CA ASP A 325 -2.98 -32.07 -4.32
C ASP A 325 -4.06 -32.18 -5.41
N LEU A 326 -4.32 -31.10 -6.18
CA LEU A 326 -5.20 -31.15 -7.35
C LEU A 326 -4.60 -31.92 -8.52
N ALA A 327 -3.27 -31.89 -8.71
CA ALA A 327 -2.57 -32.59 -9.78
C ALA A 327 -2.75 -34.12 -9.72
N LYS A 328 -3.09 -34.66 -8.54
CA LYS A 328 -3.38 -36.07 -8.32
C LYS A 328 -4.74 -36.51 -8.91
N ARG A 329 -5.56 -35.57 -9.39
CA ARG A 329 -6.87 -35.86 -10.02
C ARG A 329 -6.73 -35.96 -11.55
N GLU A 330 -7.62 -36.71 -12.18
CA GLU A 330 -7.65 -36.81 -13.65
C GLU A 330 -7.95 -35.45 -14.31
N GLY A 331 -7.35 -35.20 -15.48
CA GLY A 331 -7.59 -33.98 -16.29
C GLY A 331 -6.69 -32.77 -15.98
N VAL A 332 -5.71 -32.89 -15.08
CA VAL A 332 -4.87 -31.75 -14.62
C VAL A 332 -3.46 -31.73 -15.25
N GLY A 333 -3.04 -32.81 -15.91
CA GLY A 333 -1.65 -33.03 -16.36
C GLY A 333 -1.04 -31.95 -17.27
N GLY A 334 -1.86 -31.16 -17.98
CA GLY A 334 -1.40 -30.05 -18.82
C GLY A 334 -1.00 -28.78 -18.05
N PHE A 335 -1.32 -28.69 -16.75
CA PHE A 335 -1.07 -27.50 -15.94
C PHE A 335 0.01 -27.71 -14.87
N ILE A 336 0.12 -28.92 -14.33
CA ILE A 336 1.10 -29.29 -13.30
C ILE A 336 1.43 -30.78 -13.43
N THR A 337 2.71 -31.12 -13.32
CA THR A 337 3.21 -32.49 -13.46
C THR A 337 4.28 -32.76 -12.42
N ARG A 338 4.21 -33.93 -11.76
CA ARG A 338 5.28 -34.40 -10.86
C ARG A 338 6.51 -34.76 -11.69
N ILE A 339 7.68 -34.31 -11.26
CA ILE A 339 8.97 -34.62 -11.91
C ILE A 339 9.90 -35.32 -10.90
N PRO A 340 10.88 -36.11 -11.36
CA PRO A 340 11.87 -36.72 -10.48
C PRO A 340 12.68 -35.65 -9.71
N PRO A 341 13.40 -36.01 -8.64
CA PRO A 341 14.36 -35.10 -8.02
C PRO A 341 15.47 -34.69 -9.00
N PRO A 342 15.97 -33.45 -8.96
CA PRO A 342 17.11 -33.05 -9.77
C PRO A 342 18.35 -33.83 -9.29
N VAL A 343 19.24 -34.18 -10.21
CA VAL A 343 20.48 -34.86 -9.89
C VAL A 343 21.63 -33.87 -10.01
N GLU A 344 22.40 -33.69 -8.93
CA GLU A 344 23.62 -32.88 -8.93
C GLU A 344 24.85 -33.79 -8.87
N ALA A 345 25.65 -33.75 -9.93
CA ALA A 345 26.96 -34.36 -9.94
C ALA A 345 27.94 -33.52 -9.08
N ARG A 346 28.50 -34.11 -8.03
CA ARG A 346 29.61 -33.52 -7.27
C ARG A 346 30.85 -34.35 -7.47
N LYS A 347 31.93 -33.67 -7.84
CA LYS A 347 33.27 -34.23 -7.87
C LYS A 347 33.80 -34.25 -6.44
N ILE A 348 33.94 -35.43 -5.86
CA ILE A 348 34.48 -35.60 -4.51
C ILE A 348 35.83 -36.31 -4.63
N ASN A 349 36.81 -35.88 -3.83
CA ASN A 349 38.08 -36.57 -3.74
C ASN A 349 37.88 -37.84 -2.89
N LEU A 350 38.21 -39.01 -3.47
CA LEU A 350 38.06 -40.31 -2.81
C LEU A 350 38.79 -40.37 -1.45
N LYS A 351 39.89 -39.61 -1.30
CA LYS A 351 40.64 -39.46 -0.04
C LYS A 351 39.80 -38.91 1.10
N GLU A 352 39.00 -37.88 0.84
CA GLU A 352 38.16 -37.25 1.87
C GLU A 352 37.05 -38.20 2.32
N VAL A 353 36.45 -38.96 1.39
CA VAL A 353 35.39 -39.93 1.71
C VAL A 353 35.93 -41.08 2.55
N LEU A 354 37.04 -41.69 2.13
CA LEU A 354 37.66 -42.83 2.83
C LEU A 354 38.15 -42.43 4.24
N LYS A 355 38.67 -41.20 4.39
CA LYS A 355 39.05 -40.64 5.70
C LYS A 355 37.85 -40.41 6.62
N THR A 356 36.67 -40.07 6.07
CA THR A 356 35.44 -39.89 6.86
C THR A 356 34.80 -41.22 7.26
N LEU A 357 35.09 -42.30 6.53
CA LEU A 357 34.60 -43.66 6.77
C LEU A 357 35.56 -44.51 7.63
N GLY A 358 36.73 -43.98 8.01
CA GLY A 358 37.65 -44.63 8.95
C GLY A 358 38.55 -45.71 8.34
N TYR A 359 38.74 -45.74 7.03
CA TYR A 359 39.68 -46.66 6.38
C TYR A 359 41.10 -46.06 6.31
N ASP A 360 42.11 -46.89 6.56
CA ASP A 360 43.51 -46.51 6.45
C ASP A 360 44.00 -46.60 4.99
N LEU A 361 44.69 -45.55 4.53
CA LEU A 361 44.85 -45.22 3.10
C LEU A 361 46.24 -45.58 2.55
N ALA A 362 46.87 -46.63 3.09
CA ALA A 362 48.27 -46.93 2.81
C ALA A 362 48.56 -47.32 1.35
N ASP A 363 47.63 -47.96 0.63
CA ASP A 363 47.94 -48.60 -0.67
C ASP A 363 46.95 -48.31 -1.82
N VAL A 364 46.34 -47.12 -1.88
CA VAL A 364 45.46 -46.76 -3.01
C VAL A 364 46.04 -45.56 -3.76
N ASP A 365 45.99 -45.56 -5.08
CA ASP A 365 46.36 -44.40 -5.91
C ASP A 365 45.26 -43.31 -5.80
N ILE A 366 45.50 -42.33 -4.93
CA ILE A 366 44.45 -41.53 -4.27
C ILE A 366 44.00 -40.26 -5.05
N ASN A 367 44.40 -40.08 -6.31
CA ASN A 367 43.97 -38.91 -7.10
C ASN A 367 42.75 -39.15 -8.01
N GLN A 368 41.96 -40.20 -7.79
CA GLN A 368 40.69 -40.36 -8.50
C GLN A 368 39.61 -39.41 -7.97
N ILE A 369 39.19 -38.49 -8.83
CA ILE A 369 38.00 -37.67 -8.63
C ILE A 369 36.79 -38.51 -9.05
N ILE A 370 36.09 -39.09 -8.09
CA ILE A 370 34.81 -39.75 -8.34
C ILE A 370 33.71 -38.69 -8.47
N THR A 371 32.89 -38.85 -9.52
CA THR A 371 31.67 -38.05 -9.68
C THR A 371 30.54 -38.78 -8.98
N VAL A 372 30.15 -38.28 -7.82
CA VAL A 372 29.02 -38.82 -7.05
C VAL A 372 27.79 -37.99 -7.38
N PHE A 373 26.72 -38.67 -7.76
CA PHE A 373 25.44 -38.04 -8.06
C PHE A 373 24.61 -37.94 -6.77
N PHE A 374 24.35 -36.72 -6.33
CA PHE A 374 23.49 -36.42 -5.20
C PHE A 374 22.11 -35.99 -5.70
N GLN A 375 21.07 -36.24 -4.91
CA GLN A 375 19.81 -35.53 -5.10
C GLN A 375 20.05 -34.04 -4.84
N GLY A 376 19.86 -33.24 -5.88
CA GLY A 376 19.89 -31.80 -5.83
C GLY A 376 18.68 -31.25 -5.07
N TRP A 377 18.87 -30.08 -4.46
CA TRP A 377 17.81 -29.39 -3.72
C TRP A 377 16.95 -28.48 -4.61
N GLN A 378 17.36 -28.27 -5.88
CA GLN A 378 16.65 -27.44 -6.86
C GLN A 378 17.05 -27.81 -8.30
N TYR A 379 16.13 -27.61 -9.24
CA TYR A 379 16.43 -27.66 -10.67
C TYR A 379 17.15 -26.38 -11.10
N LYS A 380 18.26 -26.50 -11.85
CA LYS A 380 18.97 -25.36 -12.45
C LYS A 380 18.49 -25.18 -13.90
N GLY A 381 18.09 -23.95 -14.26
CA GLY A 381 17.73 -23.59 -15.65
C GLY A 381 16.25 -23.75 -16.03
N LYS A 382 15.38 -24.24 -15.14
CA LYS A 382 13.92 -24.24 -15.34
C LYS A 382 13.24 -23.28 -14.37
N ASP A 383 12.55 -22.26 -14.89
CA ASP A 383 11.94 -21.18 -14.10
C ASP A 383 10.57 -21.51 -13.49
N ASN A 384 9.95 -22.63 -13.86
CA ASN A 384 8.59 -23.02 -13.52
C ASN A 384 8.48 -24.31 -12.67
N VAL A 385 9.54 -24.68 -11.95
CA VAL A 385 9.58 -25.85 -11.07
C VAL A 385 9.49 -25.41 -9.61
N PHE A 386 8.82 -26.19 -8.76
CA PHE A 386 8.85 -26.02 -7.31
C PHE A 386 8.97 -27.36 -6.59
N SER A 387 9.34 -27.31 -5.30
CA SER A 387 9.36 -28.46 -4.40
C SER A 387 8.45 -28.24 -3.20
N ILE A 388 7.77 -29.29 -2.75
CA ILE A 388 6.97 -29.31 -1.52
C ILE A 388 7.28 -30.56 -0.71
N VAL A 389 6.94 -30.54 0.58
CA VAL A 389 6.97 -31.71 1.45
C VAL A 389 5.61 -32.40 1.43
N GLU A 390 5.60 -33.65 0.97
CA GLU A 390 4.47 -34.57 1.04
C GLU A 390 4.89 -35.80 1.83
N ASP A 391 4.11 -36.19 2.83
CA ASP A 391 4.34 -37.39 3.65
C ASP A 391 5.76 -37.50 4.26
N GLY A 392 6.38 -36.35 4.54
CA GLY A 392 7.72 -36.26 5.11
C GLY A 392 8.86 -36.26 4.08
N GLU A 393 8.57 -36.45 2.79
CA GLU A 393 9.54 -36.46 1.70
C GLU A 393 9.41 -35.25 0.77
N ARG A 394 10.52 -34.87 0.13
CA ARG A 394 10.56 -33.74 -0.80
C ARG A 394 10.15 -34.21 -2.19
N VAL A 395 9.07 -33.63 -2.73
CA VAL A 395 8.57 -33.92 -4.07
C VAL A 395 8.66 -32.68 -4.96
N PHE A 396 8.95 -32.87 -6.25
CA PHE A 396 9.13 -31.80 -7.23
C PHE A 396 8.00 -31.79 -8.26
N TYR A 397 7.55 -30.59 -8.63
CA TYR A 397 6.50 -30.36 -9.62
C TYR A 397 6.93 -29.30 -10.63
N GLU A 398 6.66 -29.56 -11.91
CA GLU A 398 6.73 -28.59 -13.00
C GLU A 398 5.34 -28.03 -13.28
N VAL A 399 5.23 -26.70 -13.43
CA VAL A 399 3.95 -26.02 -13.60
C VAL A 399 3.93 -25.19 -14.87
N HIS A 400 2.79 -25.10 -15.53
CA HIS A 400 2.64 -24.25 -16.71
C HIS A 400 3.01 -22.78 -16.39
N PRO A 401 3.77 -22.07 -17.24
CA PRO A 401 4.27 -20.71 -16.94
C PRO A 401 3.20 -19.69 -16.53
N ASP A 402 1.98 -19.79 -17.05
CA ASP A 402 0.88 -18.88 -16.67
C ASP A 402 0.32 -19.19 -15.28
N LEU A 403 0.21 -20.47 -14.93
CA LEU A 403 -0.17 -20.90 -13.59
C LEU A 403 0.94 -20.56 -12.57
N TYR A 404 2.19 -20.64 -13.01
CA TYR A 404 3.34 -20.20 -12.25
C TYR A 404 3.37 -18.68 -11.98
N ARG A 405 3.00 -17.87 -12.98
CA ARG A 405 2.79 -16.42 -12.81
C ARG A 405 1.64 -16.12 -11.84
N ALA A 406 0.54 -16.85 -11.93
CA ALA A 406 -0.58 -16.74 -11.00
C ALA A 406 -0.17 -16.96 -9.54
N LEU A 407 0.62 -18.01 -9.26
CA LEU A 407 1.19 -18.30 -7.94
C LEU A 407 2.07 -17.15 -7.40
N SER A 408 2.72 -16.41 -8.29
CA SER A 408 3.56 -15.27 -7.95
C SER A 408 2.75 -13.99 -7.65
N GLY A 409 1.47 -13.92 -8.05
CA GLY A 409 0.57 -12.76 -7.89
C GLY A 409 -0.01 -12.54 -6.48
N VAL A 410 0.30 -13.45 -5.55
CA VAL A 410 -0.13 -13.40 -4.13
C VAL A 410 0.55 -12.24 -3.39
N ASP A 411 1.75 -11.86 -3.80
CA ASP A 411 2.49 -10.77 -3.17
C ASP A 411 1.93 -9.39 -3.52
N MET A 412 2.31 -8.41 -2.70
CA MET A 412 2.24 -7.02 -3.13
C MET A 412 3.22 -6.80 -4.26
N VAL A 413 2.73 -6.26 -5.37
CA VAL A 413 3.59 -5.85 -6.47
C VAL A 413 4.43 -4.67 -6.00
N LYS A 414 5.70 -4.59 -6.43
CA LYS A 414 6.60 -3.48 -6.12
C LYS A 414 7.14 -2.92 -7.42
N LEU A 415 6.92 -1.62 -7.66
CA LEU A 415 7.53 -0.92 -8.78
C LEU A 415 9.06 -0.81 -8.64
N PRO A 416 9.79 -0.65 -9.76
CA PRO A 416 11.20 -0.26 -9.73
C PRO A 416 11.40 0.98 -8.85
N ALA A 417 12.51 1.04 -8.11
CA ALA A 417 12.73 2.04 -7.08
C ALA A 417 12.57 3.49 -7.58
N VAL A 418 13.04 3.79 -8.80
CA VAL A 418 12.92 5.12 -9.39
C VAL A 418 11.48 5.50 -9.70
N VAL A 419 10.72 4.58 -10.31
CA VAL A 419 9.28 4.82 -10.59
C VAL A 419 8.53 5.04 -9.29
N ARG A 420 8.83 4.24 -8.26
CA ARG A 420 8.22 4.35 -6.94
C ARG A 420 8.56 5.67 -6.23
N VAL A 421 9.79 6.17 -6.35
CA VAL A 421 10.21 7.42 -5.71
C VAL A 421 9.61 8.64 -6.42
N LEU A 422 9.57 8.64 -7.76
CA LEU A 422 9.11 9.80 -8.52
C LEU A 422 7.58 9.90 -8.61
N PHE A 423 6.90 8.79 -8.91
CA PHE A 423 5.47 8.83 -9.27
C PHE A 423 4.56 8.46 -8.11
N ALA A 424 4.94 7.45 -7.31
CA ALA A 424 4.05 6.94 -6.26
C ALA A 424 3.74 7.95 -5.13
N PRO A 425 4.58 8.93 -4.76
CA PRO A 425 4.19 9.94 -3.77
C PRO A 425 2.97 10.75 -4.18
N PHE A 426 2.84 11.11 -5.47
CA PHE A 426 1.72 11.91 -5.98
C PHE A 426 0.42 11.12 -5.96
N ALA A 427 0.43 9.87 -6.43
CA ALA A 427 -0.75 9.00 -6.38
C ALA A 427 -1.18 8.71 -4.94
N ARG A 428 -0.21 8.46 -4.04
CA ARG A 428 -0.48 8.24 -2.61
C ARG A 428 -1.01 9.48 -1.93
N MET A 429 -0.45 10.66 -2.20
CA MET A 429 -0.91 11.93 -1.63
C MET A 429 -2.33 12.27 -2.13
N LEU A 430 -2.61 12.06 -3.41
CA LEU A 430 -3.93 12.27 -3.99
C LEU A 430 -4.98 11.35 -3.34
N ARG A 431 -4.72 10.04 -3.24
CA ARG A 431 -5.61 9.11 -2.53
C ARG A 431 -5.77 9.50 -1.06
N LEU A 432 -4.65 9.73 -0.37
CA LEU A 432 -4.64 10.14 1.03
C LEU A 432 -5.49 11.37 1.26
N GLY A 433 -5.31 12.43 0.48
CA GLY A 433 -6.04 13.67 0.66
C GLY A 433 -7.52 13.56 0.32
N ALA A 434 -7.86 12.78 -0.71
CA ALA A 434 -9.22 12.61 -1.16
C ALA A 434 -10.05 11.68 -0.25
N THR A 435 -9.43 10.68 0.38
CA THR A 435 -10.16 9.61 1.08
C THR A 435 -9.70 9.36 2.52
N GLY A 436 -8.43 9.64 2.84
CA GLY A 436 -7.84 9.37 4.16
C GLY A 436 -7.72 10.59 5.09
N LEU A 437 -7.66 11.82 4.56
CA LEU A 437 -7.59 13.06 5.35
C LEU A 437 -8.89 13.87 5.31
N ARG A 438 -9.79 13.53 4.39
CA ARG A 438 -11.06 14.24 4.21
C ARG A 438 -12.12 13.69 5.15
N VAL A 439 -12.25 14.35 6.30
CA VAL A 439 -13.07 13.90 7.44
C VAL A 439 -14.52 13.63 7.02
N ALA A 440 -15.15 14.54 6.28
CA ALA A 440 -16.52 14.36 5.81
C ALA A 440 -16.69 13.21 4.80
N PHE A 441 -15.66 12.91 4.01
CA PHE A 441 -15.69 11.76 3.12
C PHE A 441 -15.67 10.46 3.94
N ALA A 442 -14.73 10.35 4.88
CA ALA A 442 -14.48 9.12 5.62
C ALA A 442 -15.52 8.82 6.72
N LEU A 443 -16.03 9.83 7.42
CA LEU A 443 -16.99 9.64 8.53
C LEU A 443 -18.45 9.59 8.08
N ALA A 444 -18.75 10.07 6.88
CA ALA A 444 -20.11 10.36 6.47
C ALA A 444 -20.43 9.78 5.07
N ARG A 445 -19.70 10.21 4.04
CA ARG A 445 -20.02 9.82 2.65
C ARG A 445 -19.70 8.35 2.35
N ASN A 446 -18.53 7.88 2.76
CA ASN A 446 -18.08 6.52 2.49
C ASN A 446 -18.89 5.47 3.28
N PRO A 447 -19.11 5.62 4.59
CA PRO A 447 -19.89 4.65 5.36
C PRO A 447 -21.34 4.53 4.84
N PHE A 448 -21.95 5.65 4.45
CA PHE A 448 -23.28 5.64 3.84
C PHE A 448 -23.29 4.88 2.51
N ARG A 449 -22.33 5.13 1.62
CA ARG A 449 -22.21 4.39 0.34
C ARG A 449 -21.96 2.89 0.55
N ASP A 450 -21.07 2.56 1.48
CA ASP A 450 -20.71 1.17 1.76
C ASP A 450 -21.89 0.41 2.37
N ALA A 451 -22.69 1.05 3.22
CA ALA A 451 -23.91 0.46 3.78
C ALA A 451 -24.91 0.08 2.68
N PHE A 452 -25.18 0.97 1.71
CA PHE A 452 -26.10 0.68 0.59
C PHE A 452 -25.52 -0.36 -0.39
N THR A 453 -24.20 -0.31 -0.61
CA THR A 453 -23.50 -1.34 -1.42
C THR A 453 -23.62 -2.71 -0.75
N TYR A 454 -23.37 -2.78 0.56
CA TYR A 454 -23.53 -3.97 1.38
C TYR A 454 -24.97 -4.50 1.31
N ALA A 455 -25.99 -3.64 1.44
CA ALA A 455 -27.37 -4.07 1.40
C ALA A 455 -27.72 -4.79 0.08
N VAL A 456 -27.24 -4.28 -1.06
CA VAL A 456 -27.50 -4.91 -2.36
C VAL A 456 -26.67 -6.18 -2.56
N PHE A 457 -25.39 -6.19 -2.20
CA PHE A 457 -24.48 -7.30 -2.50
C PHE A 457 -24.37 -8.39 -1.42
N SER A 458 -24.85 -8.14 -0.19
CA SER A 458 -24.80 -9.12 0.90
C SER A 458 -25.49 -10.44 0.53
N LYS A 459 -24.87 -11.56 0.91
CA LYS A 459 -25.40 -12.91 0.64
C LYS A 459 -26.48 -13.34 1.64
N ARG A 460 -26.78 -12.52 2.64
CA ARG A 460 -27.83 -12.76 3.66
C ARG A 460 -29.22 -12.71 3.05
N LYS A 461 -30.22 -13.27 3.76
CA LYS A 461 -31.64 -13.14 3.39
C LYS A 461 -32.13 -11.70 3.59
N ILE A 462 -31.86 -11.10 4.75
CA ILE A 462 -32.22 -9.72 5.11
C ILE A 462 -30.93 -8.96 5.48
N SER A 463 -30.75 -7.76 4.94
CA SER A 463 -29.61 -6.87 5.22
C SER A 463 -30.13 -5.46 5.44
N ILE A 464 -29.90 -4.88 6.61
CA ILE A 464 -30.37 -3.52 6.94
C ILE A 464 -29.15 -2.59 6.97
N PRO A 465 -28.96 -1.72 5.95
CA PRO A 465 -27.72 -0.98 5.72
C PRO A 465 -27.14 -0.30 6.98
N VAL A 466 -27.97 0.48 7.69
CA VAL A 466 -27.52 1.29 8.82
C VAL A 466 -27.38 0.46 10.10
N PHE A 467 -28.34 -0.41 10.39
CA PHE A 467 -28.32 -1.23 11.61
C PHE A 467 -27.19 -2.26 11.60
N ASP A 468 -26.98 -2.95 10.48
CA ASP A 468 -25.89 -3.94 10.35
C ASP A 468 -24.52 -3.25 10.46
N THR A 469 -24.38 -2.05 9.91
CA THR A 469 -23.15 -1.25 10.04
C THR A 469 -22.92 -0.81 11.49
N LEU A 470 -23.95 -0.44 12.24
CA LEU A 470 -23.84 -0.11 13.68
C LEU A 470 -23.49 -1.34 14.52
N LYS A 471 -24.13 -2.49 14.26
CA LYS A 471 -23.80 -3.76 14.92
C LYS A 471 -22.35 -4.16 14.66
N GLY A 472 -21.91 -4.10 13.40
CA GLY A 472 -20.52 -4.37 13.02
C GLY A 472 -19.53 -3.39 13.65
N SER A 473 -19.89 -2.11 13.75
CA SER A 473 -19.09 -1.09 14.45
C SER A 473 -18.93 -1.40 15.94
N TYR A 474 -20.03 -1.74 16.62
CA TYR A 474 -19.99 -2.15 18.03
C TYR A 474 -19.08 -3.35 18.24
N LYS A 475 -19.22 -4.39 17.40
CA LYS A 475 -18.39 -5.59 17.47
C LYS A 475 -16.91 -5.31 17.21
N GLU A 476 -16.58 -4.45 16.27
CA GLU A 476 -15.21 -4.02 16.01
C GLU A 476 -14.58 -3.28 17.21
N ILE A 477 -15.38 -2.57 18.03
CA ILE A 477 -14.93 -1.92 19.27
C ILE A 477 -14.79 -2.93 20.41
N THR A 478 -15.72 -3.88 20.53
CA THR A 478 -15.79 -4.81 21.67
C THR A 478 -15.05 -6.13 21.45
N ALA A 479 -14.57 -6.41 20.23
CA ALA A 479 -13.90 -7.67 19.90
C ALA A 479 -12.67 -7.88 20.78
N LYS A 480 -12.60 -9.04 21.42
CA LYS A 480 -11.45 -9.45 22.23
C LYS A 480 -10.38 -10.06 21.31
N THR A 481 -9.14 -10.02 21.78
CA THR A 481 -8.01 -10.66 21.10
C THR A 481 -8.31 -12.15 20.88
N GLY A 482 -8.24 -12.62 19.64
CA GLY A 482 -8.55 -14.00 19.25
C GLY A 482 -9.97 -14.23 18.73
N ASP A 483 -10.90 -13.30 18.96
CA ASP A 483 -12.27 -13.42 18.42
C ASP A 483 -12.29 -13.35 16.88
N LEU A 484 -13.39 -13.81 16.27
CA LEU A 484 -13.57 -13.85 14.81
C LEU A 484 -13.29 -12.51 14.11
N VAL A 485 -13.82 -11.41 14.64
CA VAL A 485 -13.62 -10.05 14.10
C VAL A 485 -12.16 -9.59 14.27
N TRP A 486 -11.53 -9.94 15.39
CA TRP A 486 -10.12 -9.66 15.62
C TRP A 486 -9.26 -10.43 14.60
N ARG A 487 -9.49 -11.74 14.44
CA ARG A 487 -8.82 -12.59 13.44
C ARG A 487 -8.99 -12.00 12.04
N PHE A 488 -10.20 -11.58 11.68
CA PHE A 488 -10.47 -10.94 10.38
C PHE A 488 -9.62 -9.70 10.14
N LYS A 489 -9.63 -8.75 11.08
CA LYS A 489 -8.84 -7.52 11.00
C LYS A 489 -7.34 -7.80 10.87
N HIS A 490 -6.83 -8.67 11.74
CA HIS A 490 -5.41 -8.95 11.91
C HIS A 490 -4.83 -9.90 10.85
N MET A 491 -5.68 -10.66 10.16
CA MET A 491 -5.34 -11.43 8.95
C MET A 491 -5.51 -10.61 7.66
N GLY A 492 -5.77 -9.30 7.77
CA GLY A 492 -5.78 -8.37 6.65
C GLY A 492 -7.15 -8.16 6.00
N GLY A 493 -8.25 -8.38 6.73
CA GLY A 493 -9.60 -7.98 6.35
C GLY A 493 -9.70 -6.50 6.00
N ALA A 494 -8.90 -5.66 6.66
CA ALA A 494 -8.82 -4.21 6.40
C ALA A 494 -8.15 -3.85 5.06
N LEU A 495 -7.33 -4.74 4.48
CA LEU A 495 -6.59 -4.48 3.24
C LEU A 495 -7.48 -4.44 2.00
N SER A 496 -8.66 -5.07 2.05
CA SER A 496 -9.62 -4.97 0.95
C SER A 496 -10.26 -3.58 0.88
N GLY A 497 -10.00 -2.70 1.84
CA GLY A 497 -10.35 -1.28 1.85
C GLY A 497 -9.24 -0.42 1.25
N MET A 498 -9.58 0.77 0.76
CA MET A 498 -8.65 1.63 0.03
C MET A 498 -7.57 2.18 0.97
N ILE A 499 -7.96 2.53 2.19
CA ILE A 499 -7.05 3.05 3.23
C ILE A 499 -6.08 1.95 3.69
N GLY A 500 -6.55 0.69 3.81
CA GLY A 500 -5.73 -0.44 4.24
C GLY A 500 -4.57 -0.75 3.29
N LEU A 501 -4.82 -0.71 1.98
CA LEU A 501 -3.81 -1.01 0.95
C LEU A 501 -2.68 0.02 0.89
N ASP A 502 -3.01 1.32 0.98
CA ASP A 502 -1.99 2.38 1.00
C ASP A 502 -1.15 2.35 2.29
N ARG A 503 -1.77 2.02 3.42
CA ARG A 503 -1.09 1.89 4.71
C ARG A 503 -0.01 0.81 4.69
N ALA A 504 -0.29 -0.35 4.10
CA ALA A 504 0.68 -1.45 3.98
C ALA A 504 1.95 -1.05 3.19
N ALA A 505 1.86 -0.03 2.33
CA ALA A 505 2.99 0.45 1.52
C ALA A 505 3.88 1.51 2.21
N THR A 506 3.48 2.06 3.37
CA THR A 506 4.17 3.20 4.02
C THR A 506 4.75 2.90 5.41
N MET A 507 4.68 1.66 5.90
CA MET A 507 4.94 1.37 7.32
C MET A 507 6.42 1.45 7.71
N ALA A 508 6.75 2.31 8.68
CA ALA A 508 8.01 2.31 9.45
C ALA A 508 7.79 1.60 10.80
N ILE A 509 7.62 0.27 10.73
CA ILE A 509 7.13 -0.56 11.86
C ILE A 509 8.04 -0.46 13.10
N TYR A 510 9.36 -0.30 12.92
CA TYR A 510 10.31 -0.24 14.03
C TYR A 510 10.09 0.98 14.95
N ASP A 511 9.89 2.17 14.38
CA ASP A 511 9.61 3.38 15.17
C ASP A 511 8.27 3.28 15.90
N GLU A 512 7.26 2.66 15.26
CA GLU A 512 5.98 2.37 15.90
C GLU A 512 6.13 1.43 17.09
N VAL A 513 6.97 0.39 17.00
CA VAL A 513 7.23 -0.53 18.12
C VAL A 513 7.81 0.24 19.32
N LEU A 514 8.79 1.12 19.09
CA LEU A 514 9.39 1.92 20.16
C LEU A 514 8.36 2.85 20.82
N LEU A 515 7.43 3.41 20.04
CA LEU A 515 6.33 4.23 20.58
C LEU A 515 5.33 3.36 21.36
N GLU A 516 4.87 2.24 20.81
CA GLU A 516 3.83 1.40 21.41
C GLU A 516 4.27 0.79 22.76
N LYS A 517 5.56 0.49 22.91
CA LYS A 517 6.15 0.06 24.20
C LYS A 517 5.94 1.06 25.35
N LEU A 518 5.80 2.35 25.05
CA LEU A 518 5.53 3.40 26.05
C LEU A 518 4.08 3.40 26.55
N GLY A 519 3.23 2.47 26.09
CA GLY A 519 1.85 2.33 26.54
C GLY A 519 1.00 3.56 26.22
N LYS A 520 0.30 4.10 27.22
CA LYS A 520 -0.60 5.26 27.05
C LYS A 520 0.14 6.50 26.51
N MET A 521 1.34 6.79 27.01
CA MET A 521 2.18 7.88 26.51
C MET A 521 2.63 7.64 25.07
N GLY A 522 2.87 6.38 24.71
CA GLY A 522 3.13 5.95 23.33
C GLY A 522 2.01 6.28 22.37
N LYS A 523 0.75 5.99 22.77
CA LYS A 523 -0.44 6.30 21.97
C LYS A 523 -0.60 7.80 21.74
N VAL A 524 -0.36 8.62 22.76
CA VAL A 524 -0.37 10.09 22.64
C VAL A 524 0.73 10.57 21.70
N LEU A 525 1.97 10.11 21.91
CA LEU A 525 3.11 10.46 21.06
C LEU A 525 2.94 9.99 19.61
N LYS A 526 2.26 8.87 19.37
CA LYS A 526 1.93 8.37 18.03
C LYS A 526 0.96 9.27 17.30
N VAL A 527 -0.06 9.79 17.99
CA VAL A 527 -0.98 10.79 17.42
C VAL A 527 -0.22 12.09 17.08
N ILE A 528 0.69 12.52 17.95
CA ILE A 528 1.49 13.74 17.74
C ILE A 528 2.50 13.58 16.60
N LYS A 529 3.25 12.47 16.58
CA LYS A 529 4.31 12.21 15.58
C LYS A 529 3.79 11.72 14.24
N HIS A 530 2.66 11.00 14.24
CA HIS A 530 2.05 10.39 13.06
C HIS A 530 0.54 10.68 12.99
N PRO A 531 0.14 11.97 12.91
CA PRO A 531 -1.28 12.35 12.93
C PRO A 531 -2.07 11.75 11.76
N VAL A 532 -1.44 11.67 10.59
CA VAL A 532 -2.02 11.06 9.38
C VAL A 532 -2.37 9.59 9.59
N ASP A 533 -1.49 8.81 10.22
CA ASP A 533 -1.72 7.38 10.44
C ASP A 533 -2.74 7.13 11.55
N ALA A 534 -2.79 8.01 12.56
CA ALA A 534 -3.85 7.99 13.57
C ALA A 534 -5.24 8.24 12.93
N THR A 535 -5.36 9.26 12.07
CA THR A 535 -6.60 9.55 11.33
C THR A 535 -7.01 8.39 10.41
N ARG A 536 -6.06 7.78 9.70
CA ARG A 536 -6.32 6.59 8.87
C ARG A 536 -6.84 5.40 9.67
N ASN A 537 -6.29 5.16 10.87
CA ASN A 537 -6.76 4.08 11.74
C ASN A 537 -8.23 4.29 12.14
N LEU A 538 -8.58 5.53 12.53
CA LEU A 538 -9.97 5.89 12.84
C LEU A 538 -10.90 5.69 11.65
N PHE A 539 -10.47 6.01 10.43
CA PHE A 539 -11.32 5.86 9.24
C PHE A 539 -11.42 4.42 8.75
N SER A 540 -10.36 3.62 8.89
CA SER A 540 -10.38 2.19 8.54
C SER A 540 -11.43 1.39 9.33
N PHE A 541 -11.79 1.86 10.53
CA PHE A 541 -12.87 1.32 11.34
C PHE A 541 -14.22 1.29 10.60
N PHE A 542 -14.58 2.38 9.93
CA PHE A 542 -15.86 2.47 9.22
C PHE A 542 -15.87 1.64 7.92
N GLU A 543 -14.73 1.46 7.26
CA GLU A 543 -14.60 0.54 6.11
C GLU A 543 -14.76 -0.94 6.55
N LEU A 544 -14.36 -1.26 7.78
CA LEU A 544 -14.44 -2.62 8.34
C LEU A 544 -15.84 -2.98 8.82
N ALA A 545 -16.60 -2.04 9.38
CA ALA A 545 -17.89 -2.29 10.01
C ALA A 545 -18.87 -3.18 9.19
N PRO A 546 -19.21 -2.88 7.92
CA PRO A 546 -20.10 -3.75 7.13
C PRO A 546 -19.47 -5.12 6.80
N ARG A 547 -18.14 -5.21 6.75
CA ARG A 547 -17.41 -6.46 6.49
C ARG A 547 -17.36 -7.35 7.73
N SER A 548 -17.06 -6.76 8.90
CA SER A 548 -17.10 -7.45 10.20
C SER A 548 -18.51 -7.96 10.49
N ALA A 549 -19.54 -7.17 10.14
CA ALA A 549 -20.91 -7.66 10.13
C ALA A 549 -21.02 -8.89 9.23
N GLU A 550 -20.77 -8.77 7.91
CA GLU A 550 -20.92 -9.87 6.93
C GLU A 550 -20.22 -11.15 7.39
N LEU A 551 -18.98 -11.04 7.87
CA LEU A 551 -18.16 -12.14 8.39
C LEU A 551 -18.90 -12.99 9.42
N GLU A 552 -19.46 -12.38 10.47
CA GLU A 552 -20.12 -13.12 11.55
C GLU A 552 -21.30 -13.92 11.02
N ALA A 553 -22.21 -13.31 10.27
CA ALA A 553 -23.38 -14.07 9.81
C ALA A 553 -23.03 -15.10 8.75
N MET A 554 -22.03 -14.85 7.90
CA MET A 554 -21.59 -15.87 6.94
C MET A 554 -20.92 -17.04 7.65
N TYR A 555 -20.10 -16.78 8.67
CA TYR A 555 -19.49 -17.81 9.50
C TYR A 555 -20.55 -18.67 10.21
N GLU A 556 -21.52 -18.04 10.89
CA GLU A 556 -22.63 -18.74 11.53
C GLU A 556 -23.50 -19.51 10.53
N LYS A 557 -23.73 -18.94 9.34
CA LYS A 557 -24.46 -19.60 8.26
C LYS A 557 -23.73 -20.87 7.80
N TYR A 558 -22.42 -20.79 7.55
CA TYR A 558 -21.63 -21.94 7.09
C TYR A 558 -21.53 -23.03 8.15
N ARG A 559 -21.35 -22.67 9.42
CA ARG A 559 -21.43 -23.62 10.55
C ARG A 559 -22.74 -24.42 10.58
N LYS A 560 -23.87 -23.77 10.20
CA LYS A 560 -25.20 -24.39 10.20
C LYS A 560 -25.48 -25.20 8.93
N GLU A 561 -25.12 -24.67 7.76
CA GLU A 561 -25.41 -25.28 6.45
C GLU A 561 -24.40 -26.38 6.09
N HIS A 562 -23.18 -26.34 6.64
CA HIS A 562 -22.12 -27.31 6.38
C HIS A 562 -21.50 -27.82 7.70
N PRO A 563 -22.19 -28.71 8.44
CA PRO A 563 -21.65 -29.28 9.69
C PRO A 563 -20.36 -30.09 9.49
N ASP A 564 -20.08 -30.53 8.26
CA ASP A 564 -18.87 -31.28 7.87
C ASP A 564 -17.63 -30.40 7.66
N TRP A 565 -17.80 -29.07 7.58
CA TRP A 565 -16.70 -28.12 7.44
C TRP A 565 -15.98 -27.88 8.75
N THR A 566 -14.66 -27.74 8.70
CA THR A 566 -13.90 -27.34 9.88
C THR A 566 -14.14 -25.87 10.23
N GLU A 567 -13.64 -25.45 11.39
CA GLU A 567 -13.63 -24.04 11.82
C GLU A 567 -12.93 -23.17 10.75
N GLU A 568 -11.80 -23.64 10.25
CA GLU A 568 -10.97 -22.96 9.26
C GLU A 568 -11.67 -22.86 7.91
N ASP A 569 -12.39 -23.91 7.48
CA ASP A 569 -13.20 -23.88 6.27
C ASP A 569 -14.27 -22.80 6.34
N CYS A 570 -15.02 -22.77 7.45
CA CYS A 570 -16.04 -21.74 7.72
C CYS A 570 -15.42 -20.34 7.76
N PHE A 571 -14.28 -20.19 8.45
CA PHE A 571 -13.58 -18.92 8.60
C PHE A 571 -13.07 -18.39 7.26
N VAL A 572 -12.34 -19.20 6.49
CA VAL A 572 -11.76 -18.78 5.19
C VAL A 572 -12.85 -18.36 4.21
N GLN A 573 -13.95 -19.12 4.15
CA GLN A 573 -15.06 -18.80 3.26
C GLN A 573 -15.80 -17.53 3.70
N ALA A 574 -16.11 -17.40 4.99
CA ALA A 574 -16.73 -16.19 5.54
C ALA A 574 -15.84 -14.96 5.38
N PHE A 575 -14.52 -15.11 5.56
CA PHE A 575 -13.53 -14.06 5.38
C PHE A 575 -13.53 -13.54 3.94
N ASN A 576 -13.48 -14.44 2.95
CA ASN A 576 -13.50 -14.05 1.54
C ASN A 576 -14.80 -13.35 1.15
N ASP A 577 -15.94 -13.79 1.69
CA ASP A 577 -17.22 -13.16 1.46
C ASP A 577 -17.33 -11.78 2.11
N ALA A 578 -16.85 -11.64 3.35
CA ALA A 578 -16.77 -10.37 4.07
C ALA A 578 -15.88 -9.35 3.35
N GLN A 579 -14.75 -9.79 2.79
CA GLN A 579 -13.88 -8.91 2.01
C GLN A 579 -14.51 -8.42 0.70
N ASP A 580 -15.41 -9.22 0.12
CA ASP A 580 -16.02 -8.98 -1.18
C ASP A 580 -17.43 -8.40 -1.09
N VAL A 581 -17.98 -8.19 0.11
CA VAL A 581 -19.32 -7.61 0.30
C VAL A 581 -19.38 -6.14 -0.15
N THR A 582 -18.25 -5.44 -0.09
CA THR A 582 -18.00 -4.14 -0.72
C THR A 582 -16.87 -4.27 -1.77
N ILE A 583 -16.43 -3.16 -2.37
CA ILE A 583 -15.33 -3.19 -3.35
C ILE A 583 -14.07 -3.77 -2.70
N ASN A 584 -13.54 -4.85 -3.26
CA ASN A 584 -12.33 -5.51 -2.76
C ASN A 584 -11.08 -5.06 -3.53
N PHE A 585 -10.29 -4.17 -2.93
CA PHE A 585 -9.08 -3.62 -3.57
C PHE A 585 -7.92 -4.61 -3.67
N THR A 586 -7.89 -5.71 -2.90
CA THR A 586 -6.83 -6.71 -3.03
C THR A 586 -6.98 -7.56 -4.29
N ARG A 587 -8.19 -7.69 -4.86
CA ARG A 587 -8.47 -8.51 -6.06
C ARG A 587 -7.83 -8.00 -7.35
N SER A 588 -7.16 -6.85 -7.32
CA SER A 588 -6.35 -6.25 -8.38
C SER A 588 -5.44 -7.24 -9.15
N GLY A 589 -5.53 -7.27 -10.47
CA GLY A 589 -4.57 -7.98 -11.34
C GLY A 589 -3.19 -7.30 -11.30
N TYR A 590 -2.15 -7.99 -11.74
CA TYR A 590 -0.75 -7.53 -11.70
C TYR A 590 -0.54 -6.11 -12.22
N LEU A 591 -1.06 -5.84 -13.41
CA LEU A 591 -0.90 -4.56 -14.08
C LEU A 591 -1.70 -3.46 -13.38
N ALA A 592 -2.95 -3.74 -13.02
CA ALA A 592 -3.80 -2.79 -12.29
C ALA A 592 -3.17 -2.39 -10.94
N LYS A 593 -2.50 -3.31 -10.23
CA LYS A 593 -1.74 -2.99 -9.02
C LYS A 593 -0.61 -1.98 -9.29
N ARG A 594 0.16 -2.18 -10.38
CA ARG A 594 1.29 -1.31 -10.75
C ARG A 594 0.86 0.06 -11.24
N ILE A 595 -0.18 0.13 -12.07
CA ILE A 595 -0.76 1.40 -12.51
C ILE A 595 -1.36 2.12 -11.30
N ASN A 596 -2.06 1.42 -10.41
CA ASN A 596 -2.62 2.03 -9.21
C ASN A 596 -1.54 2.62 -8.27
N GLU A 597 -0.32 2.09 -8.25
CA GLU A 597 0.77 2.73 -7.49
C GLU A 597 1.14 4.13 -8.00
N ILE A 598 0.91 4.45 -9.29
CA ILE A 598 1.29 5.73 -9.92
C ILE A 598 0.10 6.58 -10.41
N ALA A 599 -1.07 5.99 -10.57
CA ALA A 599 -2.32 6.62 -10.99
C ALA A 599 -3.39 6.33 -9.93
N ALA A 600 -3.77 7.37 -9.18
CA ALA A 600 -4.82 7.28 -8.17
C ALA A 600 -6.16 6.85 -8.77
N PHE A 601 -6.91 6.03 -8.03
CA PHE A 601 -8.25 5.56 -8.37
C PHE A 601 -8.39 4.69 -9.63
N PHE A 602 -7.33 4.46 -10.40
CA PHE A 602 -7.36 3.59 -11.59
C PHE A 602 -8.00 2.22 -11.33
N ASN A 603 -7.61 1.57 -10.22
CA ASN A 603 -8.15 0.27 -9.87
C ASN A 603 -9.64 0.35 -9.45
N VAL A 604 -10.09 1.46 -8.85
CA VAL A 604 -11.49 1.63 -8.42
C VAL A 604 -12.42 1.59 -9.65
N SER A 605 -12.06 2.33 -10.70
CA SER A 605 -12.79 2.40 -11.97
C SER A 605 -12.95 1.04 -12.68
N ILE A 606 -12.07 0.08 -12.38
CA ILE A 606 -12.16 -1.30 -12.89
C ILE A 606 -12.96 -2.20 -11.94
N ARG A 607 -12.71 -2.09 -10.63
CA ARG A 607 -13.24 -3.04 -9.63
C ARG A 607 -14.72 -2.87 -9.36
N GLY A 608 -15.22 -1.63 -9.35
CA GLY A 608 -16.63 -1.35 -9.14
C GLY A 608 -17.51 -2.03 -10.19
N PRO A 609 -17.32 -1.73 -11.50
CA PRO A 609 -18.08 -2.36 -12.57
C PRO A 609 -17.92 -3.89 -12.63
N GLU A 610 -16.71 -4.41 -12.41
CA GLU A 610 -16.44 -5.86 -12.36
C GLU A 610 -17.23 -6.55 -11.25
N LYS A 611 -17.25 -5.97 -10.04
CA LYS A 611 -18.04 -6.49 -8.91
C LYS A 611 -19.53 -6.48 -9.22
N PHE A 612 -20.05 -5.36 -9.75
CA PHE A 612 -21.44 -5.26 -10.15
C PHE A 612 -21.83 -6.34 -11.16
N TYR A 613 -21.08 -6.46 -12.25
CA TYR A 613 -21.31 -7.47 -13.29
C TYR A 613 -21.28 -8.90 -12.72
N ARG A 614 -20.26 -9.22 -11.92
CA ARG A 614 -20.12 -10.54 -11.29
C ARG A 614 -21.27 -10.85 -10.35
N SER A 615 -21.62 -9.92 -9.46
CA SER A 615 -22.74 -10.09 -8.52
C SER A 615 -24.08 -10.22 -9.24
N PHE A 616 -24.29 -9.46 -10.32
CA PHE A 616 -25.48 -9.57 -11.16
C PHE A 616 -25.56 -10.93 -11.85
N ARG A 617 -24.47 -11.44 -12.44
CA ARG A 617 -24.44 -12.77 -13.07
C ARG A 617 -24.66 -13.91 -12.07
N GLN A 618 -24.19 -13.75 -10.84
CA GLN A 618 -24.37 -14.74 -9.78
C GLN A 618 -25.79 -14.78 -9.21
N ASN A 619 -26.42 -13.61 -9.00
CA ASN A 619 -27.74 -13.51 -8.37
C ASN A 619 -28.54 -12.31 -8.95
N PRO A 620 -29.04 -12.39 -10.20
CA PRO A 620 -29.63 -11.23 -10.89
C PRO A 620 -30.89 -10.72 -10.20
N ALA A 621 -31.81 -11.62 -9.84
CA ALA A 621 -33.05 -11.28 -9.16
C ALA A 621 -32.80 -10.52 -7.84
N ARG A 622 -31.84 -10.96 -7.03
CA ARG A 622 -31.50 -10.31 -5.76
C ARG A 622 -30.95 -8.90 -5.97
N VAL A 623 -30.00 -8.75 -6.91
CA VAL A 623 -29.41 -7.44 -7.21
C VAL A 623 -30.46 -6.46 -7.74
N ILE A 624 -31.35 -6.92 -8.63
CA ILE A 624 -32.44 -6.10 -9.19
C ILE A 624 -33.43 -5.68 -8.08
N ILE A 625 -33.98 -6.64 -7.34
CA ILE A 625 -34.99 -6.36 -6.31
C ILE A 625 -34.42 -5.39 -5.25
N ARG A 626 -33.20 -5.65 -4.76
CA ARG A 626 -32.57 -4.80 -3.75
C ARG A 626 -32.11 -3.45 -4.31
N GLY A 627 -31.63 -3.40 -5.54
CA GLY A 627 -31.32 -2.16 -6.24
C GLY A 627 -32.56 -1.26 -6.35
N ILE A 628 -33.71 -1.85 -6.68
CA ILE A 628 -34.99 -1.13 -6.72
C ILE A 628 -35.39 -0.66 -5.32
N LEU A 629 -35.44 -1.56 -4.34
CA LEU A 629 -35.92 -1.24 -2.99
C LEU A 629 -35.05 -0.20 -2.27
N TYR A 630 -33.72 -0.34 -2.33
CA TYR A 630 -32.81 0.53 -1.59
C TYR A 630 -32.36 1.76 -2.37
N ILE A 631 -32.42 1.77 -3.70
CA ILE A 631 -31.91 2.88 -4.51
C ILE A 631 -33.00 3.50 -5.36
N THR A 632 -33.63 2.75 -6.27
CA THR A 632 -34.60 3.32 -7.23
C THR A 632 -35.80 3.95 -6.53
N LEU A 633 -36.44 3.21 -5.62
CA LEU A 633 -37.66 3.68 -4.95
C LEU A 633 -37.38 4.95 -4.12
N PRO A 634 -36.36 5.00 -3.23
CA PRO A 634 -35.98 6.24 -2.56
C PRO A 634 -35.61 7.37 -3.53
N SER A 635 -34.88 7.07 -4.63
CA SER A 635 -34.52 8.07 -5.64
C SER A 635 -35.76 8.76 -6.22
N ILE A 636 -36.73 7.96 -6.65
CA ILE A 636 -37.97 8.45 -7.27
C ILE A 636 -38.81 9.21 -6.26
N LEU A 637 -38.98 8.71 -5.04
CA LEU A 637 -39.74 9.41 -3.99
C LEU A 637 -39.13 10.78 -3.67
N LEU A 638 -37.82 10.85 -3.52
CA LEU A 638 -37.11 12.12 -3.28
C LEU A 638 -37.13 13.04 -4.51
N TYR A 639 -37.06 12.49 -5.72
CA TYR A 639 -37.22 13.24 -6.96
C TYR A 639 -38.62 13.87 -7.04
N LEU A 640 -39.68 13.08 -6.85
CA LEU A 640 -41.06 13.57 -6.89
C LEU A 640 -41.32 14.66 -5.84
N LYS A 641 -40.75 14.50 -4.64
CA LYS A 641 -40.82 15.51 -3.56
C LYS A 641 -40.09 16.81 -3.90
N ASN A 642 -38.95 16.74 -4.60
CA ASN A 642 -38.06 17.90 -4.80
C ASN A 642 -38.14 18.53 -6.21
N ARG A 643 -38.64 17.84 -7.24
CA ARG A 643 -38.56 18.26 -8.66
C ARG A 643 -39.16 19.63 -8.96
N LYS A 644 -40.19 20.04 -8.20
CA LYS A 644 -40.86 21.33 -8.37
C LYS A 644 -40.09 22.50 -7.74
N LYS A 645 -39.13 22.23 -6.85
CA LYS A 645 -38.41 23.26 -6.07
C LYS A 645 -37.31 23.91 -6.91
N GLN A 646 -37.18 25.23 -6.79
CA GLN A 646 -36.23 25.99 -7.61
C GLN A 646 -34.77 25.57 -7.37
N TRP A 647 -34.38 25.36 -6.11
CA TRP A 647 -33.02 24.91 -5.78
C TRP A 647 -32.67 23.57 -6.45
N TYR A 648 -33.64 22.65 -6.59
CA TYR A 648 -33.42 21.34 -7.20
C TYR A 648 -33.32 21.42 -8.72
N LYS A 649 -34.10 22.32 -9.35
CA LYS A 649 -34.00 22.63 -10.79
C LYS A 649 -32.64 23.24 -11.16
N ASN A 650 -32.06 24.03 -10.25
CA ASN A 650 -30.77 24.70 -10.43
C ASN A 650 -29.57 23.75 -10.36
N LEU A 651 -29.77 22.51 -9.86
CA LEU A 651 -28.68 21.55 -9.75
C LEU A 651 -28.25 21.04 -11.14
N PRO A 652 -26.93 20.90 -11.38
CA PRO A 652 -26.44 20.20 -12.56
C PRO A 652 -27.00 18.77 -12.62
N PRO A 653 -27.41 18.25 -13.80
CA PRO A 653 -28.00 16.92 -13.94
C PRO A 653 -27.16 15.79 -13.31
N SER A 654 -25.88 15.69 -13.66
CA SER A 654 -24.97 14.67 -13.10
C SER A 654 -24.85 14.74 -11.56
N TYR A 655 -24.93 15.94 -11.01
CA TYR A 655 -24.90 16.15 -9.56
C TYR A 655 -26.23 15.79 -8.89
N LYS A 656 -27.36 16.08 -9.54
CA LYS A 656 -28.71 15.70 -9.10
C LYS A 656 -28.84 14.17 -9.02
N TYR A 657 -28.35 13.46 -10.03
CA TYR A 657 -28.53 12.02 -10.19
C TYR A 657 -27.62 11.14 -9.34
N ASN A 658 -26.55 11.72 -8.78
CA ASN A 658 -25.58 10.99 -7.95
C ASN A 658 -25.77 11.21 -6.44
N ASN A 659 -26.88 11.84 -6.02
CA ASN A 659 -27.16 12.10 -4.60
C ASN A 659 -28.66 12.02 -4.29
N PHE A 660 -28.98 11.52 -3.11
CA PHE A 660 -30.25 11.75 -2.44
C PHE A 660 -30.28 13.13 -1.80
N PHE A 661 -31.41 13.83 -1.95
CA PHE A 661 -31.63 15.13 -1.34
C PHE A 661 -32.81 15.08 -0.38
N ILE A 662 -32.54 15.32 0.90
CA ILE A 662 -33.55 15.30 1.96
C ILE A 662 -33.60 16.69 2.59
N GLU A 663 -34.68 17.40 2.34
CA GLU A 663 -34.94 18.67 3.02
C GLU A 663 -35.38 18.41 4.47
N SER A 664 -34.76 19.11 5.40
CA SER A 664 -35.10 19.07 6.83
C SER A 664 -36.49 19.68 7.08
N ARG A 665 -37.08 19.38 8.24
CA ARG A 665 -38.43 19.84 8.61
C ARG A 665 -38.56 21.37 8.63
N ASP A 666 -37.44 22.07 8.86
CA ASP A 666 -37.36 23.53 8.88
C ASP A 666 -37.31 24.18 7.49
N GLY A 667 -37.18 23.39 6.41
CA GLY A 667 -37.04 23.88 5.04
C GLY A 667 -35.74 24.66 4.75
N LYS A 668 -34.85 24.82 5.74
CA LYS A 668 -33.63 25.64 5.66
C LYS A 668 -32.40 24.81 5.32
N THR A 669 -32.41 23.54 5.70
CA THR A 669 -31.25 22.64 5.53
C THR A 669 -31.58 21.52 4.56
N ILE A 670 -30.73 21.31 3.57
CA ILE A 670 -30.87 20.24 2.59
C ILE A 670 -29.71 19.26 2.77
N TRP A 671 -30.04 18.08 3.27
CA TRP A 671 -29.12 16.95 3.36
C TRP A 671 -28.89 16.35 1.97
N ARG A 672 -27.63 16.04 1.69
CA ARG A 672 -27.11 15.47 0.45
C ARG A 672 -26.37 14.19 0.79
N LEU A 673 -27.00 13.05 0.54
CA LEU A 673 -26.42 11.74 0.79
C LEU A 673 -26.02 11.10 -0.53
N PRO A 674 -24.75 10.71 -0.72
CA PRO A 674 -24.30 10.22 -2.01
C PRO A 674 -24.74 8.77 -2.23
N VAL A 675 -25.19 8.44 -3.45
CA VAL A 675 -25.49 7.05 -3.82
C VAL A 675 -24.20 6.27 -4.13
N PRO A 676 -24.20 4.92 -4.02
CA PRO A 676 -23.10 4.10 -4.51
C PRO A 676 -22.89 4.32 -6.01
N PHE A 677 -21.66 4.29 -6.52
CA PHE A 677 -21.39 4.72 -7.90
C PHE A 677 -22.08 3.85 -8.96
N GLU A 678 -21.78 2.56 -9.00
CA GLU A 678 -22.23 1.65 -10.08
C GLU A 678 -23.72 1.35 -9.94
N LEU A 679 -24.14 0.98 -8.73
CA LEU A 679 -25.54 0.74 -8.42
C LEU A 679 -26.36 2.02 -8.55
N GLY A 680 -25.79 3.17 -8.18
CA GLY A 680 -26.43 4.48 -8.33
C GLY A 680 -26.63 4.85 -9.78
N ILE A 681 -25.68 4.59 -10.68
CA ILE A 681 -25.86 4.85 -12.12
C ILE A 681 -27.04 4.04 -12.67
N VAL A 682 -27.08 2.73 -12.39
CA VAL A 682 -28.09 1.82 -12.95
C VAL A 682 -29.46 2.02 -12.30
N PHE A 683 -29.54 2.05 -10.97
CA PHE A 683 -30.80 2.04 -10.23
C PHE A 683 -31.26 3.44 -9.79
N GLY A 684 -30.40 4.46 -9.82
CA GLY A 684 -30.75 5.83 -9.44
C GLY A 684 -30.72 6.79 -10.62
N SER A 685 -29.53 7.03 -11.17
CA SER A 685 -29.28 8.06 -12.18
C SER A 685 -30.01 7.80 -13.49
N ALA A 686 -29.99 6.58 -14.02
CA ALA A 686 -30.67 6.26 -15.27
C ALA A 686 -32.20 6.43 -15.19
N PRO A 687 -32.92 5.89 -14.19
CA PRO A 687 -34.35 6.17 -14.01
C PRO A 687 -34.67 7.66 -13.85
N LEU A 688 -33.87 8.40 -13.07
CA LEU A 688 -34.10 9.85 -12.88
C LEU A 688 -33.83 10.66 -14.15
N ALA A 689 -32.79 10.32 -14.92
CA ALA A 689 -32.49 10.95 -16.20
C ALA A 689 -33.59 10.66 -17.24
N ALA A 690 -34.11 9.43 -17.26
CA ALA A 690 -35.25 9.06 -18.10
C ALA A 690 -36.51 9.87 -17.74
N LEU A 691 -36.82 10.03 -16.45
CA LEU A 691 -37.95 10.86 -16.00
C LEU A 691 -37.78 12.34 -16.37
N ASP A 692 -36.61 12.95 -16.12
CA ASP A 692 -36.35 14.35 -16.51
C ASP A 692 -36.40 14.52 -18.05
N TYR A 693 -35.89 13.55 -18.83
CA TYR A 693 -35.93 13.57 -20.29
C TYR A 693 -37.35 13.41 -20.84
N LEU A 694 -38.15 12.50 -20.29
CA LEU A 694 -39.56 12.34 -20.68
C LEU A 694 -40.39 13.59 -20.36
N GLU A 695 -40.11 14.26 -19.24
CA GLU A 695 -40.82 15.47 -18.81
C GLU A 695 -40.43 16.70 -19.66
N LYS A 696 -39.15 16.85 -20.02
CA LYS A 696 -38.62 18.10 -20.59
C LYS A 696 -38.09 18.00 -22.02
N LYS A 697 -37.83 16.80 -22.52
CA LYS A 697 -37.23 16.50 -23.83
C LYS A 697 -35.90 17.23 -24.09
N ASP A 698 -35.17 17.54 -23.02
CA ASP A 698 -33.88 18.25 -23.07
C ASP A 698 -32.71 17.25 -23.02
N PRO A 699 -31.86 17.18 -24.06
CA PRO A 699 -30.75 16.24 -24.13
C PRO A 699 -29.68 16.46 -23.04
N ASP A 700 -29.62 17.64 -22.40
CA ASP A 700 -28.68 17.94 -21.31
C ASP A 700 -28.82 16.95 -20.14
N TYR A 701 -30.02 16.40 -19.92
CA TYR A 701 -30.26 15.41 -18.87
C TYR A 701 -29.62 14.05 -19.17
N ILE A 702 -29.59 13.65 -20.45
CA ILE A 702 -28.91 12.45 -20.91
C ILE A 702 -27.40 12.67 -20.91
N GLU A 703 -26.90 13.85 -21.28
CA GLU A 703 -25.47 14.17 -21.18
C GLU A 703 -25.00 14.15 -19.72
N GLY A 704 -25.86 14.53 -18.76
CA GLY A 704 -25.58 14.37 -17.33
C GLY A 704 -25.34 12.92 -16.91
N LEU A 705 -26.11 11.98 -17.45
CA LEU A 705 -25.89 10.54 -17.25
C LEU A 705 -24.61 10.08 -17.96
N ALA A 706 -24.38 10.52 -19.21
CA ALA A 706 -23.17 10.20 -19.95
C ALA A 706 -21.90 10.68 -19.24
N GLN A 707 -21.93 11.85 -18.61
CA GLN A 707 -20.84 12.36 -17.77
C GLN A 707 -20.56 11.43 -16.58
N LEU A 708 -21.58 10.93 -15.89
CA LEU A 708 -21.40 9.99 -14.78
C LEU A 708 -20.78 8.67 -15.24
N ILE A 709 -21.16 8.19 -16.43
CA ILE A 709 -20.55 7.00 -17.05
C ILE A 709 -19.09 7.27 -17.44
N LYS A 710 -18.79 8.42 -18.06
CA LYS A 710 -17.43 8.85 -18.42
C LYS A 710 -16.51 8.90 -17.19
N MET A 711 -17.01 9.30 -16.01
CA MET A 711 -16.24 9.29 -14.75
C MET A 711 -15.83 7.90 -14.28
N GLN A 712 -16.46 6.83 -14.77
CA GLN A 712 -16.10 5.45 -14.44
C GLN A 712 -15.03 4.88 -15.37
N ILE A 713 -14.65 5.60 -16.44
CA ILE A 713 -13.61 5.15 -17.37
C ILE A 713 -12.25 5.21 -16.66
N PRO A 714 -11.48 4.11 -16.59
CA PRO A 714 -10.17 4.11 -15.96
C PRO A 714 -9.19 5.05 -16.69
N ASP A 715 -8.56 5.97 -15.96
CA ASP A 715 -7.48 6.82 -16.48
C ASP A 715 -6.11 6.27 -16.01
N PRO A 716 -5.30 5.67 -16.90
CA PRO A 716 -3.98 5.13 -16.54
C PRO A 716 -2.91 6.23 -16.40
N THR A 717 -3.25 7.50 -16.63
CA THR A 717 -2.30 8.61 -16.60
C THR A 717 -1.73 8.78 -15.18
N PRO A 718 -0.39 8.81 -15.01
CA PRO A 718 0.21 9.01 -13.70
C PRO A 718 -0.29 10.29 -13.03
N SER A 719 -0.59 10.22 -11.73
CA SER A 719 -1.13 11.35 -10.96
C SER A 719 -0.19 12.55 -10.88
N LEU A 720 1.11 12.36 -11.16
CA LEU A 720 2.07 13.44 -11.35
C LEU A 720 1.81 14.24 -12.65
N VAL A 721 1.42 13.56 -13.73
CA VAL A 721 1.35 14.17 -15.05
C VAL A 721 -0.05 14.71 -15.35
N LYS A 722 -1.09 14.01 -14.89
CA LYS A 722 -2.49 14.34 -15.19
C LYS A 722 -2.85 15.80 -14.89
N PRO A 723 -2.56 16.39 -13.71
CA PRO A 723 -2.91 17.79 -13.44
C PRO A 723 -2.20 18.80 -14.34
N ILE A 724 -0.99 18.47 -14.83
CA ILE A 724 -0.25 19.32 -15.77
C ILE A 724 -0.94 19.33 -17.14
N ILE A 725 -1.38 18.15 -17.60
CA ILE A 725 -2.17 18.02 -18.84
C ILE A 725 -3.48 18.80 -18.72
N ASP A 726 -4.17 18.70 -17.57
CA ASP A 726 -5.41 19.42 -17.30
C ASP A 726 -5.21 20.94 -17.40
N VAL A 727 -4.16 21.46 -16.76
CA VAL A 727 -3.79 22.89 -16.83
C VAL A 727 -3.45 23.31 -18.25
N LYS A 728 -2.64 22.53 -18.98
CA LYS A 728 -2.23 22.83 -20.36
C LYS A 728 -3.40 22.81 -21.34
N SER A 729 -4.33 21.86 -21.15
CA SER A 729 -5.56 21.76 -21.95
C SER A 729 -6.68 22.70 -21.48
N ASN A 730 -6.46 23.41 -20.38
CA ASN A 730 -7.45 24.22 -19.67
C ASN A 730 -8.75 23.46 -19.35
N LYS A 731 -8.68 22.15 -19.08
CA LYS A 731 -9.85 21.31 -18.81
C LYS A 731 -9.64 20.55 -17.51
N ASP A 732 -10.61 20.65 -16.60
CA ASP A 732 -10.62 19.84 -15.39
C ASP A 732 -11.02 18.39 -15.67
N PHE A 733 -10.99 17.54 -14.63
CA PHE A 733 -11.42 16.13 -14.73
C PHE A 733 -12.85 15.94 -15.28
N LEU A 734 -13.72 16.95 -15.17
CA LEU A 734 -15.09 16.92 -15.69
C LEU A 734 -15.22 17.56 -17.09
N GLY A 735 -14.10 17.90 -17.74
CA GLY A 735 -14.06 18.55 -19.04
C GLY A 735 -14.43 20.03 -19.01
N ARG A 736 -14.56 20.65 -17.83
CA ARG A 736 -14.93 22.05 -17.67
C ARG A 736 -13.69 22.96 -17.74
N PRO A 737 -13.81 24.19 -18.23
CA PRO A 737 -12.69 25.12 -18.28
C PRO A 737 -12.14 25.44 -16.89
N ILE A 738 -10.82 25.29 -16.70
CA ILE A 738 -10.15 25.68 -15.44
C ILE A 738 -10.18 27.20 -15.30
N GLU A 739 -9.78 27.91 -16.35
CA GLU A 739 -9.93 29.35 -16.57
C GLU A 739 -11.01 29.61 -17.62
N THR A 740 -11.89 30.58 -17.38
CA THR A 740 -12.86 30.98 -18.42
C THR A 740 -12.14 31.71 -19.54
N GLU A 741 -12.72 31.72 -20.73
CA GLU A 741 -12.16 32.44 -21.89
C GLU A 741 -11.93 33.93 -21.57
N GLY A 742 -12.90 34.56 -20.88
CA GLY A 742 -12.77 35.93 -20.38
C GLY A 742 -11.54 36.17 -19.47
N MET A 743 -11.11 35.18 -18.68
CA MET A 743 -9.92 35.30 -17.83
C MET A 743 -8.62 35.21 -18.62
N GLN A 744 -8.63 34.54 -19.78
CA GLN A 744 -7.41 34.37 -20.58
C GLN A 744 -6.93 35.69 -21.20
N TYR A 745 -7.81 36.69 -21.33
CA TYR A 745 -7.46 38.06 -21.74
C TYR A 745 -6.76 38.88 -20.64
N LEU A 746 -6.74 38.41 -19.40
CA LEU A 746 -6.00 39.05 -18.32
C LEU A 746 -4.55 38.54 -18.29
N TYR A 747 -3.64 39.39 -17.82
CA TYR A 747 -2.26 38.98 -17.54
C TYR A 747 -2.24 37.80 -16.55
N VAL A 748 -1.27 36.89 -16.71
CA VAL A 748 -1.30 35.56 -16.06
C VAL A 748 -1.42 35.63 -14.53
N THR A 749 -0.76 36.57 -13.87
CA THR A 749 -0.80 36.75 -12.40
C THR A 749 -2.10 37.40 -11.92
N GLU A 750 -2.90 38.00 -12.82
CA GLU A 750 -4.18 38.63 -12.52
C GLU A 750 -5.39 37.68 -12.70
N ARG A 751 -5.18 36.49 -13.28
CA ARG A 751 -6.23 35.47 -13.42
C ARG A 751 -6.52 34.81 -12.08
N LYS A 752 -7.35 35.48 -11.26
CA LYS A 752 -7.72 35.05 -9.90
C LYS A 752 -9.24 35.11 -9.69
N ARG A 753 -9.74 34.23 -8.83
CA ARG A 753 -11.12 34.23 -8.34
C ARG A 753 -11.16 34.75 -6.91
N GLU A 754 -12.34 35.14 -6.44
CA GLU A 754 -12.55 35.55 -5.03
C GLU A 754 -12.05 34.49 -4.02
N TYR A 755 -12.08 33.22 -4.42
CA TYR A 755 -11.67 32.08 -3.60
C TYR A 755 -10.30 31.50 -3.94
N THR A 756 -9.52 32.13 -4.82
CA THR A 756 -8.15 31.69 -5.11
C THR A 756 -7.27 31.90 -3.88
N THR A 757 -6.45 30.91 -3.51
CA THR A 757 -5.64 31.00 -2.29
C THR A 757 -4.57 32.09 -2.39
N LYS A 758 -4.26 32.73 -1.25
CA LYS A 758 -3.16 33.69 -1.15
C LYS A 758 -1.81 33.05 -1.51
N LEU A 759 -1.62 31.79 -1.11
CA LEU A 759 -0.44 30.99 -1.46
C LEU A 759 -0.28 30.88 -2.99
N ALA A 760 -1.36 30.51 -3.70
CA ALA A 760 -1.33 30.42 -5.15
C ALA A 760 -1.09 31.77 -5.83
N ALA A 761 -1.68 32.85 -5.31
CA ALA A 761 -1.42 34.20 -5.82
C ALA A 761 0.04 34.64 -5.65
N SER A 762 0.65 34.36 -4.49
CA SER A 762 2.06 34.69 -4.23
C SER A 762 3.00 33.82 -5.07
N LEU A 763 2.76 32.51 -5.14
CA LEU A 763 3.57 31.61 -5.97
C LEU A 763 3.50 31.98 -7.45
N SER A 764 2.32 32.38 -7.96
CA SER A 764 2.19 32.79 -9.36
C SER A 764 3.05 34.02 -9.67
N LYS A 765 3.06 35.02 -8.78
CA LYS A 765 3.92 36.19 -8.93
C LYS A 765 5.40 35.84 -8.90
N GLU A 766 5.80 34.95 -8.00
CA GLU A 766 7.20 34.52 -7.91
C GLU A 766 7.62 33.72 -9.14
N LEU A 767 6.82 32.73 -9.57
CA LEU A 767 7.09 31.94 -10.78
C LEU A 767 7.16 32.83 -12.03
N ASP A 768 6.31 33.86 -12.13
CA ASP A 768 6.34 34.84 -13.21
C ASP A 768 7.67 35.62 -13.29
N ARG A 769 8.27 35.95 -12.13
CA ARG A 769 9.62 36.57 -12.06
C ARG A 769 10.72 35.64 -12.60
N TRP A 770 10.53 34.33 -12.47
CA TRP A 770 11.43 33.30 -12.98
C TRP A 770 11.08 32.86 -14.41
N GLY A 771 10.22 33.61 -15.11
CA GLY A 771 9.83 33.36 -16.50
C GLY A 771 8.75 32.29 -16.69
N MET A 772 8.24 31.68 -15.62
CA MET A 772 7.21 30.65 -15.68
C MET A 772 5.80 31.26 -15.63
N LYS A 773 5.13 31.32 -16.79
CA LYS A 773 3.78 31.88 -16.93
C LYS A 773 2.69 30.91 -16.44
N ILE A 774 2.47 30.86 -15.14
CA ILE A 774 1.41 30.06 -14.51
C ILE A 774 0.52 30.96 -13.64
N SER A 775 -0.80 30.81 -13.77
CA SER A 775 -1.75 31.70 -13.08
C SER A 775 -2.06 31.25 -11.63
N PRO A 776 -2.57 32.16 -10.78
CA PRO A 776 -3.05 31.79 -9.45
C PRO A 776 -4.12 30.69 -9.47
N ILE A 777 -5.04 30.69 -10.46
CA ILE A 777 -6.07 29.65 -10.59
C ILE A 777 -5.45 28.30 -10.95
N GLN A 778 -4.47 28.27 -11.86
CA GLN A 778 -3.77 27.05 -12.26
C GLN A 778 -2.95 26.46 -11.12
N ILE A 779 -2.23 27.28 -10.34
CA ILE A 779 -1.51 26.80 -9.13
C ILE A 779 -2.50 26.22 -8.12
N ASP A 780 -3.61 26.92 -7.86
CA ASP A 780 -4.64 26.39 -6.98
C ASP A 780 -5.19 25.06 -7.50
N TYR A 781 -5.41 24.93 -8.80
CA TYR A 781 -5.83 23.65 -9.40
C TYR A 781 -4.81 22.55 -9.15
N LEU A 782 -3.53 22.79 -9.45
CA LEU A 782 -2.44 21.82 -9.26
C LEU A 782 -2.33 21.38 -7.79
N LEU A 783 -2.32 22.34 -6.86
CA LEU A 783 -2.27 22.06 -5.43
C LEU A 783 -3.43 21.17 -5.00
N ASN A 784 -4.64 21.45 -5.48
CA ASN A 784 -5.81 20.66 -5.14
C ASN A 784 -5.82 19.28 -5.80
N ALA A 785 -5.37 19.19 -7.03
CA ALA A 785 -5.30 17.95 -7.79
C ALA A 785 -4.22 17.00 -7.25
N TYR A 786 -3.08 17.49 -6.76
CA TYR A 786 -2.05 16.65 -6.15
C TYR A 786 -2.36 16.27 -4.69
N THR A 787 -3.11 17.11 -3.97
CA THR A 787 -3.43 16.86 -2.55
C THR A 787 -4.82 16.30 -2.32
N GLY A 788 -5.55 15.90 -3.37
CA GLY A 788 -6.92 15.39 -3.23
C GLY A 788 -7.89 16.36 -2.55
N GLY A 789 -7.62 17.66 -2.64
CA GLY A 789 -8.42 18.72 -2.02
C GLY A 789 -8.24 18.90 -0.51
N TRP A 790 -7.27 18.20 0.13
CA TRP A 790 -6.99 18.38 1.57
C TRP A 790 -6.55 19.81 1.90
N VAL A 791 -5.74 20.45 1.06
CA VAL A 791 -5.26 21.82 1.30
C VAL A 791 -6.41 22.84 1.41
N ARG A 792 -7.54 22.61 0.71
CA ARG A 792 -8.74 23.44 0.79
C ARG A 792 -9.53 23.27 2.09
N GLN A 793 -9.24 22.25 2.89
CA GLN A 793 -9.90 21.98 4.17
C GLN A 793 -9.19 22.65 5.36
N LEU A 794 -7.94 23.10 5.17
CA LEU A 794 -7.25 23.89 6.18
C LEU A 794 -8.05 25.18 6.43
N PRO A 795 -8.24 25.60 7.69
CA PRO A 795 -9.07 26.74 8.04
C PRO A 795 -8.47 28.03 7.50
N ILE A 796 -8.86 28.38 6.28
CA ILE A 796 -8.58 29.69 5.65
C ILE A 796 -9.91 30.45 5.47
N ARG A 797 -11.04 29.84 5.84
CA ARG A 797 -12.38 30.40 5.64
C ARG A 797 -13.07 30.67 6.97
N PRO A 798 -13.65 31.86 7.18
CA PRO A 798 -14.62 32.06 8.26
C PRO A 798 -15.80 31.12 8.04
N GLN A 799 -16.18 30.35 9.06
CA GLN A 799 -17.37 29.51 9.05
C GLN A 799 -18.60 30.41 9.07
N ARG A 800 -19.47 30.31 8.06
CA ARG A 800 -20.62 31.21 7.93
C ARG A 800 -21.93 30.43 7.82
N GLU A 801 -21.95 29.29 7.12
CA GLU A 801 -23.11 28.38 7.04
C GLU A 801 -22.82 27.01 7.70
N LEU A 802 -23.86 26.23 8.04
CA LEU A 802 -23.69 24.83 8.46
C LEU A 802 -22.92 24.00 7.43
N ALA A 803 -23.03 24.36 6.14
CA ALA A 803 -22.29 23.77 5.02
C ALA A 803 -20.78 24.12 5.02
N ASP A 804 -20.31 24.97 5.93
CA ASP A 804 -18.89 25.29 6.13
C ASP A 804 -18.24 24.48 7.26
N ILE A 805 -19.03 23.71 8.02
CA ILE A 805 -18.51 22.80 9.04
C ILE A 805 -17.73 21.66 8.34
N PRO A 806 -16.44 21.44 8.63
CA PRO A 806 -15.59 20.50 7.89
C PRO A 806 -16.07 19.04 7.85
N ILE A 807 -16.91 18.62 8.80
CA ILE A 807 -17.38 17.22 8.91
C ILE A 807 -18.77 17.05 8.29
N ILE A 808 -19.73 17.90 8.69
CA ILE A 808 -21.13 17.77 8.29
C ILE A 808 -21.41 18.54 6.99
N GLY A 809 -20.61 19.57 6.69
CA GLY A 809 -20.89 20.49 5.59
C GLY A 809 -20.87 19.85 4.20
N GLU A 810 -20.11 18.76 3.99
CA GLU A 810 -20.20 18.02 2.73
C GLU A 810 -21.45 17.14 2.62
N LEU A 811 -22.17 16.88 3.70
CA LEU A 811 -23.50 16.27 3.63
C LEU A 811 -24.59 17.30 3.45
N LEU A 812 -24.25 18.58 3.29
CA LEU A 812 -25.23 19.66 3.09
C LEU A 812 -25.09 20.27 1.70
N LEU A 813 -26.21 20.72 1.14
CA LEU A 813 -26.21 21.54 -0.07
C LEU A 813 -25.84 22.97 0.31
N ARG A 814 -24.72 23.47 -0.25
CA ARG A 814 -24.28 24.85 -0.04
C ARG A 814 -25.09 25.82 -0.92
N THR A 815 -25.54 26.92 -0.32
CA THR A 815 -26.22 28.03 -1.02
C THR A 815 -27.28 27.56 -2.05
N PRO A 816 -28.31 26.80 -1.63
CA PRO A 816 -29.30 26.22 -2.54
C PRO A 816 -30.06 27.27 -3.37
N GLU A 817 -30.12 28.51 -2.90
CA GLU A 817 -30.82 29.62 -3.56
C GLU A 817 -30.01 30.26 -4.70
N PHE A 818 -28.71 29.98 -4.83
CA PHE A 818 -27.87 30.61 -5.85
C PHE A 818 -28.21 30.11 -7.27
N PRO A 819 -28.59 30.99 -8.22
CA PRO A 819 -29.03 30.61 -9.57
C PRO A 819 -27.86 30.32 -10.52
N ALA A 820 -26.99 29.37 -10.17
CA ALA A 820 -25.77 29.07 -10.92
C ALA A 820 -26.05 28.65 -12.37
N ARG A 821 -27.06 27.79 -12.60
CA ARG A 821 -27.41 27.30 -13.93
C ARG A 821 -27.92 28.43 -14.82
N GLN A 822 -28.83 29.26 -14.33
CA GLN A 822 -29.39 30.39 -15.08
C GLN A 822 -28.31 31.43 -15.40
N LEU A 823 -27.44 31.75 -14.43
CA LEU A 823 -26.33 32.67 -14.65
C LEU A 823 -25.35 32.14 -15.70
N ASN A 824 -24.96 30.86 -15.62
CA ASN A 824 -24.06 30.27 -16.60
C ASN A 824 -24.67 30.26 -18.01
N SER A 825 -25.95 29.89 -18.14
CA SER A 825 -26.68 29.93 -19.41
C SER A 825 -26.75 31.36 -19.97
N TYR A 826 -27.06 32.34 -19.11
CA TYR A 826 -27.06 33.76 -19.45
C TYR A 826 -25.70 34.21 -19.98
N PHE A 827 -24.63 34.02 -19.20
CA PHE A 827 -23.30 34.54 -19.56
C PHE A 827 -22.73 33.83 -20.78
N SER A 828 -22.91 32.51 -20.91
CA SER A 828 -22.51 31.77 -22.10
C SER A 828 -23.22 32.30 -23.36
N THR A 829 -24.54 32.50 -23.27
CA THR A 829 -25.34 33.06 -24.37
C THR A 829 -24.88 34.48 -24.71
N TYR A 830 -24.68 35.32 -23.70
CA TYR A 830 -24.24 36.70 -23.86
C TYR A 830 -22.84 36.80 -24.47
N GLU A 831 -21.88 36.02 -23.99
CA GLU A 831 -20.50 35.97 -24.51
C GLU A 831 -20.48 35.48 -25.95
N THR A 832 -21.21 34.39 -26.27
CA THR A 832 -21.31 33.85 -27.63
C THR A 832 -21.88 34.90 -28.60
N LEU A 833 -22.98 35.56 -28.25
CA LEU A 833 -23.59 36.58 -29.08
C LEU A 833 -22.69 37.83 -29.22
N MET A 834 -21.99 38.22 -28.15
CA MET A 834 -21.03 39.32 -28.21
C MET A 834 -19.83 38.98 -29.09
N GLN A 835 -19.34 37.74 -29.06
CA GLN A 835 -18.26 37.28 -29.93
C GLN A 835 -18.70 37.30 -31.40
N LYS A 836 -19.87 36.73 -31.72
CA LYS A 836 -20.46 36.81 -33.07
C LYS A 836 -20.63 38.25 -33.55
N LYS A 837 -21.02 39.16 -32.66
CA LYS A 837 -21.13 40.60 -32.97
C LYS A 837 -19.77 41.22 -33.27
N ARG A 838 -18.73 40.89 -32.49
CA ARG A 838 -17.36 41.39 -32.69
C ARG A 838 -16.75 40.87 -33.99
N THR A 839 -17.04 39.62 -34.35
CA THR A 839 -16.56 39.01 -35.59
C THR A 839 -17.48 39.26 -36.80
N GLN A 840 -18.50 40.12 -36.65
CA GLN A 840 -19.45 40.51 -37.71
C GLN A 840 -20.25 39.37 -38.35
N ILE A 841 -20.33 38.20 -37.73
CA ILE A 841 -21.09 37.03 -38.22
C ILE A 841 -22.47 36.87 -37.55
N ILE A 842 -22.89 37.83 -36.73
CA ILE A 842 -24.16 37.75 -35.99
C ILE A 842 -25.37 37.95 -36.91
N SER A 843 -26.36 37.06 -36.82
CA SER A 843 -27.62 37.21 -37.55
C SER A 843 -28.52 38.30 -36.96
N ARG A 844 -29.52 38.78 -37.73
CA ARG A 844 -30.50 39.78 -37.26
C ARG A 844 -31.29 39.30 -36.04
N GLU A 845 -31.65 38.02 -35.99
CA GLU A 845 -32.38 37.42 -34.86
C GLU A 845 -31.50 37.32 -33.61
N GLU A 846 -30.25 36.91 -33.76
CA GLU A 846 -29.27 36.88 -32.69
C GLU A 846 -28.95 38.28 -32.15
N LEU A 847 -28.93 39.29 -33.01
CA LEU A 847 -28.76 40.69 -32.59
C LEU A 847 -29.96 41.19 -31.78
N LYS A 848 -31.20 40.84 -32.17
CA LYS A 848 -32.41 41.12 -31.37
C LYS A 848 -32.34 40.41 -30.01
N LYS A 849 -31.92 39.14 -29.98
CA LYS A 849 -31.72 38.38 -28.75
C LYS A 849 -30.66 39.02 -27.86
N LEU A 850 -29.53 39.45 -28.42
CA LEU A 850 -28.47 40.16 -27.70
C LEU A 850 -28.99 41.46 -27.08
N ASN A 851 -29.71 42.28 -27.85
CA ASN A 851 -30.28 43.53 -27.36
C ASN A 851 -31.30 43.30 -26.23
N LYS A 852 -32.09 42.22 -26.30
CA LYS A 852 -33.03 41.83 -25.25
C LYS A 852 -32.33 41.46 -23.94
N ILE A 853 -31.22 40.72 -24.00
CA ILE A 853 -30.55 40.19 -22.80
C ILE A 853 -29.47 41.12 -22.23
N LYS A 854 -28.93 42.05 -23.03
CA LYS A 854 -27.87 43.00 -22.65
C LYS A 854 -28.18 43.83 -21.38
N PRO A 855 -29.41 44.31 -21.12
CA PRO A 855 -29.71 45.06 -19.91
C PRO A 855 -29.41 44.30 -18.61
N PHE A 856 -29.57 42.97 -18.60
CA PHE A 856 -29.21 42.17 -17.44
C PHE A 856 -27.70 42.21 -17.15
N TYR A 857 -26.84 42.31 -18.16
CA TYR A 857 -25.39 42.42 -17.97
C TYR A 857 -25.05 43.73 -17.23
N THR A 858 -25.70 44.82 -17.60
CA THR A 858 -25.60 46.11 -16.90
C THR A 858 -26.13 46.02 -15.48
N LEU A 859 -27.27 45.37 -15.28
CA LEU A 859 -27.85 45.13 -13.95
C LEU A 859 -26.92 44.29 -13.07
N TRP A 860 -26.33 43.23 -13.62
CA TRP A 860 -25.37 42.37 -12.94
C TRP A 860 -24.11 43.15 -12.51
N THR A 861 -23.52 43.90 -13.43
CA THR A 861 -22.27 44.64 -13.19
C THR A 861 -22.45 45.81 -12.23
N ARG A 862 -23.56 46.55 -12.33
CA ARG A 862 -23.80 47.76 -11.50
C ARG A 862 -24.45 47.46 -10.15
N LYS A 863 -25.41 46.52 -10.10
CA LYS A 863 -26.19 46.22 -8.87
C LYS A 863 -25.70 44.96 -8.17
N TYR A 864 -25.74 43.81 -8.85
CA TYR A 864 -25.60 42.52 -8.19
C TYR A 864 -24.17 42.19 -7.78
N SER A 865 -23.21 42.26 -8.70
CA SER A 865 -21.81 41.91 -8.44
C SER A 865 -21.20 42.72 -7.28
N PRO A 866 -21.35 44.06 -7.21
CA PRO A 866 -20.83 44.85 -6.09
C PRO A 866 -21.54 44.59 -4.76
N ARG A 867 -22.86 44.35 -4.76
CA ARG A 867 -23.60 44.00 -3.54
C ARG A 867 -23.20 42.62 -3.01
N LEU A 868 -23.12 41.61 -3.89
CA LEU A 868 -22.67 40.27 -3.54
C LEU A 868 -21.26 40.29 -2.95
N LYS A 869 -20.31 41.02 -3.56
CA LYS A 869 -18.95 41.17 -3.04
C LYS A 869 -18.92 41.80 -1.64
N ARG A 870 -19.74 42.83 -1.39
CA ARG A 870 -19.85 43.48 -0.07
C ARG A 870 -20.46 42.56 0.98
N LEU A 871 -21.58 41.89 0.67
CA LEU A 871 -22.25 40.99 1.61
C LEU A 871 -21.41 39.75 1.91
N ARG A 872 -20.72 39.18 0.90
CA ARG A 872 -19.72 38.11 1.10
C ARG A 872 -18.58 38.57 1.98
N LYS A 873 -18.08 39.81 1.87
CA LYS A 873 -17.06 40.31 2.79
C LYS A 873 -17.58 40.38 4.23
N LYS A 874 -18.82 40.85 4.43
CA LYS A 874 -19.48 40.97 5.74
C LYS A 874 -19.93 39.65 6.36
N GLY A 875 -20.14 38.61 5.54
CA GLY A 875 -20.65 37.30 6.01
C GLY A 875 -22.16 37.25 6.26
N ASP A 876 -22.93 38.19 5.69
CA ASP A 876 -24.38 38.30 5.90
C ASP A 876 -25.15 37.37 4.94
N ILE A 877 -25.41 36.13 5.39
CA ILE A 877 -25.97 35.06 4.55
C ILE A 877 -27.45 35.25 4.22
N GLU A 878 -28.25 35.76 5.15
CA GLU A 878 -29.68 35.95 4.91
C GLU A 878 -29.89 37.00 3.81
N LYS A 879 -29.15 38.12 3.85
CA LYS A 879 -29.19 39.08 2.74
C LYS A 879 -28.60 38.53 1.44
N LEU A 880 -27.63 37.62 1.49
CA LEU A 880 -27.14 36.94 0.28
C LEU A 880 -28.25 36.10 -0.36
N LYS A 881 -29.00 35.33 0.43
CA LYS A 881 -30.14 34.53 -0.04
C LYS A 881 -31.22 35.40 -0.68
N GLU A 882 -31.54 36.54 -0.08
CA GLU A 882 -32.48 37.52 -0.65
C GLU A 882 -32.01 38.02 -2.02
N ILE A 883 -30.74 38.42 -2.14
CA ILE A 883 -30.18 38.85 -3.43
C ILE A 883 -30.19 37.71 -4.45
N TYR A 884 -29.94 36.47 -4.06
CA TYR A 884 -30.01 35.33 -4.97
C TYR A 884 -31.43 35.10 -5.52
N LYS A 885 -32.46 35.29 -4.68
CA LYS A 885 -33.87 35.27 -5.13
C LYS A 885 -34.17 36.42 -6.10
N GLU A 886 -33.68 37.63 -5.83
CA GLU A 886 -33.82 38.76 -6.76
C GLU A 886 -33.18 38.46 -8.13
N ILE A 887 -31.94 37.95 -8.13
CA ILE A 887 -31.21 37.59 -9.36
C ILE A 887 -32.00 36.55 -10.16
N THR A 888 -32.55 35.53 -9.48
CA THR A 888 -33.36 34.49 -10.12
C THR A 888 -34.61 35.08 -10.78
N LYS A 889 -35.31 35.97 -10.06
CA LYS A 889 -36.51 36.64 -10.58
C LYS A 889 -36.19 37.50 -11.81
N ASP A 890 -35.05 38.20 -11.79
CA ASP A 890 -34.66 39.04 -12.91
C ASP A 890 -34.17 38.22 -14.11
N LEU A 891 -33.39 37.15 -13.91
CA LEU A 891 -33.00 36.22 -14.99
C LEU A 891 -34.20 35.65 -15.74
N LYS A 892 -35.27 35.30 -15.02
CA LYS A 892 -36.53 34.82 -15.58
C LYS A 892 -37.14 35.83 -16.57
N LYS A 893 -37.09 37.14 -16.28
CA LYS A 893 -37.58 38.20 -17.19
C LYS A 893 -36.82 38.22 -18.52
N TYR A 894 -35.57 37.79 -18.53
CA TYR A 894 -34.73 37.73 -19.73
C TYR A 894 -34.78 36.37 -20.45
N GLY A 895 -35.63 35.43 -20.00
CA GLY A 895 -35.81 34.12 -20.62
C GLY A 895 -34.82 33.05 -20.16
N PHE A 896 -34.21 33.22 -18.97
CA PHE A 896 -33.30 32.24 -18.37
C PHE A 896 -33.93 31.65 -17.11
N GLU A 897 -34.56 30.47 -17.25
CA GLU A 897 -35.25 29.73 -16.16
C GLU A 897 -34.46 28.56 -15.58
#